data_AF-A0A2V2XK31-F1
#
_entry.id   AF-A0A2V2XK31-F1
#
_cell.length_a   1.000
_cell.length_b   1.000
_cell.length_c   1.000
_cell.angle_alpha   90.00
_cell.angle_beta   90.00
_cell.angle_gamma   90.00
#
_symmetry.space_group_name_H-M   'P 1'
#
loop_
_entity.id
_entity.type
_entity.pdbx_description
1 polymer ?
#
loop_
_entity_poly.entity_id
_entity_poly.type
_entity_poly.pdbx_seq_one_letter_code
_entity_poly.pdbx_strand_id
1 'polypeptide(L)'
;MALSRTWCRFAATTYRQSKVSDRFQLLITKKEVECDYVAVDATALVAMGLRLAKNVTTEQRRHKEVARHVAQTLQQLLKKVRCKKSLLIAMDGAEALLKAERTRTSSLTRKVEGRLMRLPGTALMQAVEERLVRMMPERQIVPGEVVFSGTCVHGCVEQKMSAWALDLASRETFNGSVDSLCFIGASELYLNVMALSPFYNITSVVQNNADLRQMRLQDILEWLELDKKAKEGESVAIAKMRTDILFLFLLAHGASATELNPISGVGFQELVERYMSSITATPTPDATPSPSGHQATSSASAEGSFLFEDVSGNALRLNVPLLCRILQMVARKEAVPRTDAVSEMHLEHTLQTHAMLCLGGTPEYDYLPIMPSPPQAHSSTPTLVQFAGHLSALCGTSPYRIARCAVPRLNATGSTEKNEQAPEKRPLTAAEYTILCQSLPATVESLIHQYVGVAPKPDVGKTITTASTAEAHRIVREVLSYANPMKPNKCLCLSPSYCWLQSEKTQLWRFEYVDVGVRSYQGETRRERNAIKGMTLEINMSRDGPSHFAPSSGTWEPIVNFPCGAEGEKGTTTNTIKGTEATATALQGKDLTKKDTESPPATETATENEVKLEATAQKDASDPVLTPHSARSSKEGGRSSNKNQTTLKLLTWNVMFDRYSGKPTPLGMPGIDWCSPKRYPVLARVIQQEDADVVGMQEVEPVFWEFLSKQPWMRENYYFSCGYTSPSISPWGVLMLVHRRRFPVQSITYLNVPAWTNHVSLMPVVCLQLPHGPVHVAAAHLLAPYTKSHETARTSQDSALRHHMLKTLTGDVVTMGDFNDWPTNEFLMPAESQYVDCWPLIYPHDAGKTMDETNTFCKLKVEEMFFGRSDKLFLRSRRLAPVEGHLVGTKSVNDENGNKDAPGYLFPSDHYGVSMTFALKP
;
A
#
# COMPACT_ATOMS: atom_id res chain seq x y z
N MET A 1 16.57 6.22 45.66
CA MET A 1 15.35 6.43 44.85
C MET A 1 15.51 5.64 43.56
N ALA A 2 14.49 4.88 43.13
CA ALA A 2 14.54 4.14 41.88
C ALA A 2 13.81 4.91 40.77
N LEU A 3 14.46 5.10 39.63
CA LEU A 3 13.85 5.69 38.42
C LEU A 3 13.91 4.68 37.29
N SER A 4 12.86 3.85 37.20
CA SER A 4 12.66 2.99 36.04
C SER A 4 12.39 3.84 34.81
N ARG A 5 13.33 3.83 33.85
CA ARG A 5 13.14 4.39 32.51
C ARG A 5 12.96 3.25 31.52
N THR A 6 11.72 2.94 31.18
CA THR A 6 11.36 2.00 30.13
C THR A 6 11.85 2.52 28.77
N TRP A 7 12.65 1.72 28.07
CA TRP A 7 13.13 2.05 26.72
C TRP A 7 12.05 1.75 25.68
N CYS A 8 11.47 2.78 25.07
CA CYS A 8 10.56 2.60 23.94
C CYS A 8 11.36 2.33 22.65
N ARG A 9 10.95 1.32 21.88
CA ARG A 9 11.44 1.09 20.52
C ARG A 9 10.86 2.17 19.59
N PHE A 10 11.68 2.79 18.75
CA PHE A 10 11.20 3.69 17.70
C PHE A 10 10.67 2.86 16.53
N ALA A 11 9.34 2.71 16.48
CA ALA A 11 8.62 2.11 15.37
C ALA A 11 8.50 3.09 14.17
N ALA A 12 7.85 2.64 13.09
CA ALA A 12 7.36 3.56 12.06
C ALA A 12 6.44 4.62 12.67
N THR A 13 6.29 5.78 12.02
CA THR A 13 5.39 6.84 12.50
C THR A 13 3.92 6.43 12.36
N THR A 14 3.33 5.98 13.46
CA THR A 14 1.93 5.51 13.53
C THR A 14 0.96 6.65 13.85
N TYR A 15 -0.32 6.33 14.03
CA TYR A 15 -1.39 7.26 14.39
C TYR A 15 -1.18 8.02 15.71
N ARG A 16 -0.21 7.58 16.54
CA ARG A 16 0.23 8.29 17.76
C ARG A 16 1.25 9.40 17.50
N GLN A 17 1.78 9.51 16.29
CA GLN A 17 2.96 10.32 15.97
C GLN A 17 2.83 11.16 14.69
N SER A 18 1.91 10.79 13.79
CA SER A 18 1.75 11.43 12.47
C SER A 18 0.29 11.43 12.04
N LYS A 19 -0.07 12.32 11.11
CA LYS A 19 -1.39 12.34 10.48
C LYS A 19 -1.41 11.33 9.32
N VAL A 20 -2.60 10.82 9.00
CA VAL A 20 -2.79 9.95 7.83
C VAL A 20 -2.38 10.65 6.52
N SER A 21 -2.49 11.97 6.45
CA SER A 21 -1.99 12.79 5.32
C SER A 21 -0.50 12.61 5.04
N ASP A 22 0.28 12.25 6.06
CA ASP A 22 1.73 12.20 6.02
C ASP A 22 2.23 10.85 5.44
N ARG A 23 1.29 9.92 5.20
CA ARG A 23 1.51 8.61 4.57
C ARG A 23 1.39 8.63 3.05
N PHE A 24 0.99 9.76 2.43
CA PHE A 24 0.94 9.92 0.97
C PHE A 24 2.33 9.90 0.32
N GLN A 25 2.65 8.79 -0.35
CA GLN A 25 3.90 8.56 -1.07
C GLN A 25 3.85 9.15 -2.49
N LEU A 26 5.00 9.41 -3.10
CA LEU A 26 5.09 9.93 -4.47
C LEU A 26 4.83 8.80 -5.49
N LEU A 27 3.84 8.97 -6.36
CA LEU A 27 3.54 8.05 -7.47
C LEU A 27 4.36 8.45 -8.70
N ILE A 28 5.67 8.16 -8.64
CA ILE A 28 6.60 8.41 -9.73
C ILE A 28 6.19 7.54 -10.93
N THR A 29 6.11 8.11 -12.15
CA THR A 29 5.56 7.45 -13.36
C THR A 29 6.40 7.72 -14.63
N LYS A 30 7.32 6.80 -14.99
CA LYS A 30 7.97 6.70 -16.34
C LYS A 30 7.24 5.73 -17.29
N LYS A 31 6.39 4.86 -16.75
CA LYS A 31 5.41 4.03 -17.48
C LYS A 31 4.03 4.25 -16.84
N GLU A 32 3.00 3.77 -17.50
CA GLU A 32 1.66 3.62 -16.94
C GLU A 32 1.65 2.61 -15.77
N VAL A 33 0.90 2.95 -14.72
CA VAL A 33 0.53 2.06 -13.62
C VAL A 33 -0.73 1.33 -14.04
N GLU A 34 -0.73 0.01 -14.04
CA GLU A 34 -1.93 -0.75 -14.40
C GLU A 34 -2.82 -0.99 -13.17
N CYS A 35 -4.14 -0.80 -13.33
CA CYS A 35 -5.14 -1.15 -12.33
C CYS A 35 -6.34 -1.85 -13.00
N ASP A 36 -6.96 -2.79 -12.31
CA ASP A 36 -8.15 -3.50 -12.80
C ASP A 36 -9.34 -2.56 -12.89
N TYR A 37 -9.55 -1.78 -11.83
CA TYR A 37 -10.64 -0.84 -11.69
C TYR A 37 -10.10 0.56 -11.37
N VAL A 38 -10.59 1.59 -12.06
CA VAL A 38 -10.21 2.98 -11.81
C VAL A 38 -11.47 3.83 -11.67
N ALA A 39 -11.58 4.65 -10.62
CA ALA A 39 -12.57 5.73 -10.56
C ALA A 39 -11.89 7.09 -10.56
N VAL A 40 -12.45 8.06 -11.30
CA VAL A 40 -11.93 9.44 -11.36
C VAL A 40 -13.00 10.43 -10.91
N ASP A 41 -12.63 11.26 -9.94
CA ASP A 41 -13.34 12.47 -9.54
C ASP A 41 -13.10 13.56 -10.60
N ALA A 42 -14.07 13.77 -11.48
CA ALA A 42 -14.00 14.82 -12.46
C ALA A 42 -14.28 16.22 -11.85
N THR A 43 -14.90 16.33 -10.67
CA THR A 43 -15.19 17.62 -10.01
C THR A 43 -13.93 18.27 -9.42
N ALA A 44 -12.98 17.49 -8.91
CA ALA A 44 -11.67 17.99 -8.49
C ALA A 44 -10.90 18.62 -9.66
N LEU A 45 -10.98 18.02 -10.86
CA LEU A 45 -10.29 18.53 -12.05
C LEU A 45 -10.80 19.92 -12.49
N VAL A 46 -12.08 20.25 -12.22
CA VAL A 46 -12.68 21.55 -12.57
C VAL A 46 -11.95 22.72 -11.90
N ALA A 47 -11.44 22.55 -10.68
CA ALA A 47 -10.68 23.58 -9.98
C ALA A 47 -9.34 23.89 -10.68
N MET A 48 -8.68 22.89 -11.26
CA MET A 48 -7.49 23.07 -12.10
C MET A 48 -7.84 23.78 -13.40
N GLY A 49 -8.90 23.34 -14.09
CA GLY A 49 -9.35 23.96 -15.34
C GLY A 49 -9.73 25.44 -15.17
N LEU A 50 -10.43 25.80 -14.08
CA LEU A 50 -10.75 27.18 -13.72
C LEU A 50 -9.49 28.04 -13.53
N ARG A 51 -8.45 27.49 -12.89
CA ARG A 51 -7.16 28.16 -12.66
C ARG A 51 -6.41 28.45 -13.97
N LEU A 52 -6.53 27.56 -14.96
CA LEU A 52 -5.92 27.71 -16.28
C LEU A 52 -6.72 28.68 -17.16
N ALA A 53 -8.05 28.59 -17.16
CA ALA A 53 -8.96 29.45 -17.94
C ALA A 53 -9.15 30.87 -17.35
N LYS A 54 -8.39 31.26 -16.31
CA LYS A 54 -8.57 32.52 -15.55
C LYS A 54 -8.53 33.81 -16.40
N ASN A 55 -7.82 33.79 -17.53
CA ASN A 55 -7.66 34.95 -18.42
C ASN A 55 -8.76 35.04 -19.51
N VAL A 56 -9.72 34.10 -19.54
CA VAL A 56 -10.77 34.07 -20.57
C VAL A 56 -11.91 35.00 -20.19
N THR A 57 -12.07 36.09 -20.96
CA THR A 57 -12.97 37.21 -20.65
C THR A 57 -14.46 36.88 -20.72
N THR A 58 -14.90 36.07 -21.69
CA THR A 58 -16.33 35.73 -21.83
C THR A 58 -16.66 34.40 -21.15
N GLU A 59 -17.70 34.40 -20.33
CA GLU A 59 -18.06 33.25 -19.49
C GLU A 59 -18.30 31.95 -20.29
N GLN A 60 -19.06 32.02 -21.38
CA GLN A 60 -19.32 30.86 -22.24
C GLN A 60 -18.04 30.27 -22.85
N ARG A 61 -17.05 31.11 -23.17
CA ARG A 61 -15.74 30.66 -23.67
C ARG A 61 -14.92 30.07 -22.53
N ARG A 62 -14.97 30.67 -21.33
CA ARG A 62 -14.33 30.17 -20.11
C ARG A 62 -14.84 28.77 -19.76
N HIS A 63 -16.15 28.54 -19.80
CA HIS A 63 -16.74 27.22 -19.51
C HIS A 63 -16.29 26.15 -20.53
N LYS A 64 -16.28 26.47 -21.83
CA LYS A 64 -15.74 25.59 -22.89
C LYS A 64 -14.25 25.28 -22.69
N GLU A 65 -13.47 26.26 -22.25
CA GLU A 65 -12.02 26.10 -22.01
C GLU A 65 -11.73 25.28 -20.74
N VAL A 66 -12.49 25.46 -19.65
CA VAL A 66 -12.42 24.59 -18.46
C VAL A 66 -12.76 23.15 -18.84
N ALA A 67 -13.84 22.94 -19.59
CA ALA A 67 -14.23 21.60 -20.07
C ALA A 67 -13.14 20.96 -20.96
N ARG A 68 -12.48 21.75 -21.82
CA ARG A 68 -11.33 21.32 -22.63
C ARG A 68 -10.15 20.88 -21.76
N HIS A 69 -9.82 21.65 -20.72
CA HIS A 69 -8.76 21.31 -19.77
C HIS A 69 -9.08 20.05 -18.95
N VAL A 70 -10.29 19.92 -18.40
CA VAL A 70 -10.70 18.75 -17.62
C VAL A 70 -10.59 17.46 -18.44
N ALA A 71 -11.07 17.48 -19.69
CA ALA A 71 -10.94 16.34 -20.61
C ALA A 71 -9.47 15.97 -20.88
N GLN A 72 -8.60 16.96 -21.10
CA GLN A 72 -7.16 16.72 -21.31
C GLN A 72 -6.46 16.19 -20.06
N THR A 73 -6.80 16.69 -18.87
CA THR A 73 -6.24 16.18 -17.61
C THR A 73 -6.72 14.74 -17.35
N LEU A 74 -7.98 14.41 -17.64
CA LEU A 74 -8.46 13.02 -17.57
C LEU A 74 -7.68 12.09 -18.52
N GLN A 75 -7.50 12.48 -19.79
CA GLN A 75 -6.67 11.72 -20.75
C GLN A 75 -5.21 11.56 -20.26
N GLN A 76 -4.63 12.57 -19.62
CA GLN A 76 -3.27 12.51 -19.05
C GLN A 76 -3.20 11.61 -17.81
N LEU A 77 -4.22 11.60 -16.96
CA LEU A 77 -4.30 10.72 -15.79
C LEU A 77 -4.45 9.25 -16.20
N LEU A 78 -5.34 8.95 -17.15
CA LEU A 78 -5.54 7.58 -17.64
C LEU A 78 -4.36 7.02 -18.45
N LYS A 79 -3.50 7.90 -19.01
CA LYS A 79 -2.19 7.52 -19.58
C LYS A 79 -1.09 7.30 -18.53
N LYS A 80 -1.31 7.71 -17.28
CA LYS A 80 -0.43 7.41 -16.13
C LYS A 80 -0.94 6.26 -15.27
N VAL A 81 -2.27 6.07 -15.21
CA VAL A 81 -2.96 5.00 -14.49
C VAL A 81 -3.92 4.31 -15.47
N ARG A 82 -3.42 3.28 -16.14
CA ARG A 82 -4.15 2.52 -17.16
C ARG A 82 -5.13 1.57 -16.50
N CYS A 83 -6.41 1.70 -16.84
CA CYS A 83 -7.44 0.77 -16.40
C CYS A 83 -7.53 -0.45 -17.32
N LYS A 84 -7.74 -1.64 -16.75
CA LYS A 84 -7.88 -2.92 -17.50
C LYS A 84 -9.34 -3.36 -17.67
N LYS A 85 -10.14 -3.37 -16.59
CA LYS A 85 -11.48 -3.97 -16.57
C LYS A 85 -12.58 -2.91 -16.66
N SER A 86 -12.67 -1.99 -15.70
CA SER A 86 -13.75 -0.99 -15.67
C SER A 86 -13.31 0.38 -15.13
N LEU A 87 -13.72 1.44 -15.84
CA LEU A 87 -13.46 2.84 -15.52
C LEU A 87 -14.74 3.56 -15.08
N LEU A 88 -14.81 4.09 -13.86
CA LEU A 88 -15.80 5.06 -13.44
C LEU A 88 -15.27 6.49 -13.63
N ILE A 89 -16.10 7.37 -14.18
CA ILE A 89 -15.92 8.83 -14.14
C ILE A 89 -17.10 9.40 -13.37
N ALA A 90 -16.85 10.02 -12.21
CA ALA A 90 -17.88 10.56 -11.34
C ALA A 90 -17.79 12.09 -11.26
N MET A 91 -18.95 12.74 -11.25
CA MET A 91 -19.10 14.17 -10.94
C MET A 91 -20.05 14.32 -9.74
N ASP A 92 -19.90 15.42 -8.99
CA ASP A 92 -20.79 15.70 -7.87
C ASP A 92 -22.22 15.93 -8.39
N GLY A 93 -23.15 15.23 -7.76
CA GLY A 93 -24.58 15.38 -7.99
C GLY A 93 -25.19 16.46 -7.10
N ALA A 94 -26.52 16.45 -7.05
CA ALA A 94 -27.23 17.04 -5.94
C ALA A 94 -27.04 16.19 -4.67
N GLU A 95 -27.01 16.84 -3.51
CA GLU A 95 -26.66 16.21 -2.23
C GLU A 95 -27.79 16.39 -1.20
N ALA A 96 -27.53 16.09 0.08
CA ALA A 96 -28.52 16.23 1.16
C ALA A 96 -28.88 17.69 1.47
N LEU A 97 -30.13 17.92 1.87
CA LEU A 97 -30.70 19.25 2.15
C LEU A 97 -29.96 19.99 3.29
N LEU A 98 -29.45 19.26 4.29
CA LEU A 98 -28.55 19.78 5.33
C LEU A 98 -27.23 20.36 4.79
N LYS A 99 -26.66 19.82 3.70
CA LYS A 99 -25.44 20.39 3.08
C LYS A 99 -25.76 21.64 2.25
N ALA A 100 -26.97 21.71 1.67
CA ALA A 100 -27.48 22.93 1.05
C ALA A 100 -27.67 24.04 2.10
N GLU A 101 -28.31 23.73 3.23
CA GLU A 101 -28.46 24.64 4.38
C GLU A 101 -27.12 25.20 4.86
N ARG A 102 -26.14 24.33 5.14
CA ARG A 102 -24.80 24.76 5.57
C ARG A 102 -24.08 25.61 4.52
N THR A 103 -24.22 25.29 3.24
CA THR A 103 -23.59 26.07 2.15
C THR A 103 -24.24 27.45 1.98
N ARG A 104 -25.58 27.52 2.07
CA ARG A 104 -26.38 28.74 1.99
C ARG A 104 -26.17 29.69 3.18
N THR A 105 -26.04 29.15 4.38
CA THR A 105 -25.87 29.91 5.64
C THR A 105 -24.40 30.25 5.95
N SER A 106 -23.45 29.66 5.23
CA SER A 106 -22.02 29.99 5.35
C SER A 106 -21.73 31.41 4.90
N SER A 107 -20.87 32.12 5.64
CA SER A 107 -20.30 33.40 5.22
C SER A 107 -19.62 33.28 3.85
N LEU A 108 -19.84 34.26 2.97
CA LEU A 108 -19.24 34.25 1.65
C LEU A 108 -17.71 34.36 1.75
N THR A 109 -17.03 33.29 1.35
CA THR A 109 -15.57 33.19 1.34
C THR A 109 -15.12 32.56 0.03
N ARG A 110 -13.85 32.73 -0.34
CA ARG A 110 -13.27 32.12 -1.55
C ARG A 110 -13.44 30.59 -1.64
N LYS A 111 -13.53 29.88 -0.49
CA LYS A 111 -13.86 28.44 -0.45
C LYS A 111 -15.31 28.19 -0.88
N VAL A 112 -16.25 28.99 -0.36
CA VAL A 112 -17.69 28.91 -0.70
C VAL A 112 -17.94 29.33 -2.15
N GLU A 113 -17.37 30.44 -2.62
CA GLU A 113 -17.44 30.88 -4.03
C GLU A 113 -16.95 29.77 -4.98
N GLY A 114 -15.79 29.16 -4.69
CA GLY A 114 -15.23 28.03 -5.44
C GLY A 114 -16.02 26.71 -5.33
N ARG A 115 -17.00 26.63 -4.41
CA ARG A 115 -18.03 25.57 -4.37
C ARG A 115 -19.24 25.97 -5.21
N LEU A 116 -19.79 27.17 -5.02
CA LEU A 116 -20.98 27.66 -5.73
C LEU A 116 -20.81 27.58 -7.25
N MET A 117 -19.63 27.93 -7.78
CA MET A 117 -19.31 27.81 -9.21
C MET A 117 -19.34 26.36 -9.75
N ARG A 118 -19.11 25.36 -8.88
CA ARG A 118 -19.02 23.93 -9.21
C ARG A 118 -20.23 23.11 -8.76
N LEU A 119 -21.33 23.77 -8.38
CA LEU A 119 -22.60 23.08 -8.10
C LEU A 119 -23.12 22.35 -9.36
N PRO A 120 -23.79 21.19 -9.22
CA PRO A 120 -24.12 20.29 -10.33
C PRO A 120 -24.92 20.95 -11.46
N GLY A 121 -25.82 21.86 -11.12
CA GLY A 121 -26.72 22.52 -12.07
C GLY A 121 -26.12 23.70 -12.81
N THR A 122 -24.88 24.13 -12.53
CA THR A 122 -24.30 25.32 -13.19
C THR A 122 -23.96 25.02 -14.65
N ALA A 123 -24.05 26.04 -15.50
CA ALA A 123 -23.66 25.95 -16.92
C ALA A 123 -22.19 25.51 -17.11
N LEU A 124 -21.32 25.77 -16.13
CA LEU A 124 -19.94 25.27 -16.11
C LEU A 124 -19.91 23.73 -15.99
N MET A 125 -20.59 23.17 -14.99
CA MET A 125 -20.56 21.73 -14.74
C MET A 125 -21.26 20.95 -15.86
N GLN A 126 -22.36 21.49 -16.42
CA GLN A 126 -23.00 20.92 -17.61
C GLN A 126 -22.07 20.92 -18.84
N ALA A 127 -21.30 22.00 -19.06
CA ALA A 127 -20.35 22.06 -20.18
C ALA A 127 -19.16 21.08 -20.01
N VAL A 128 -18.72 20.82 -18.77
CA VAL A 128 -17.72 19.79 -18.46
C VAL A 128 -18.31 18.40 -18.73
N GLU A 129 -19.50 18.11 -18.23
CA GLU A 129 -20.18 16.82 -18.44
C GLU A 129 -20.41 16.52 -19.93
N GLU A 130 -20.99 17.47 -20.67
CA GLU A 130 -21.18 17.34 -22.13
C GLU A 130 -19.87 17.04 -22.87
N ARG A 131 -18.75 17.63 -22.44
CA ARG A 131 -17.45 17.43 -23.08
C ARG A 131 -16.87 16.07 -22.77
N LEU A 132 -17.04 15.56 -21.55
CA LEU A 132 -16.58 14.23 -21.14
C LEU A 132 -17.42 13.12 -21.78
N VAL A 133 -18.75 13.25 -21.78
CA VAL A 133 -19.65 12.27 -22.42
C VAL A 133 -19.40 12.18 -23.93
N ARG A 134 -19.20 13.31 -24.63
CA ARG A 134 -18.83 13.32 -26.07
C ARG A 134 -17.43 12.80 -26.38
N MET A 135 -16.60 12.52 -25.37
CA MET A 135 -15.27 11.92 -25.53
C MET A 135 -15.31 10.39 -25.42
N MET A 136 -16.41 9.80 -24.94
CA MET A 136 -16.52 8.36 -24.72
C MET A 136 -17.17 7.64 -25.90
N PRO A 137 -16.67 6.46 -26.33
CA PRO A 137 -15.45 5.78 -25.87
C PRO A 137 -14.21 6.03 -26.78
N GLU A 138 -13.11 6.56 -26.21
CA GLU A 138 -11.84 6.77 -26.93
C GLU A 138 -10.90 5.56 -26.78
N ARG A 139 -10.96 4.64 -27.74
CA ARG A 139 -10.41 3.26 -27.69
C ARG A 139 -8.91 3.11 -27.32
N GLN A 140 -8.09 4.16 -27.38
CA GLN A 140 -6.67 4.07 -27.00
C GLN A 140 -6.41 4.12 -25.48
N ILE A 141 -7.39 4.58 -24.68
CA ILE A 141 -7.15 4.96 -23.27
C ILE A 141 -8.15 4.31 -22.30
N VAL A 142 -9.34 3.91 -22.77
CA VAL A 142 -10.41 3.37 -21.92
C VAL A 142 -10.47 1.82 -21.95
N PRO A 143 -10.84 1.16 -20.84
CA PRO A 143 -11.05 -0.29 -20.77
C PRO A 143 -12.39 -0.70 -21.40
N GLY A 144 -12.68 -2.00 -21.43
CA GLY A 144 -13.92 -2.55 -22.03
C GLY A 144 -15.24 -2.16 -21.35
N GLU A 145 -15.21 -1.68 -20.09
CA GLU A 145 -16.37 -1.11 -19.40
C GLU A 145 -16.09 0.33 -18.95
N VAL A 146 -16.94 1.28 -19.35
CA VAL A 146 -16.88 2.67 -18.88
C VAL A 146 -18.22 3.07 -18.28
N VAL A 147 -18.22 3.55 -17.04
CA VAL A 147 -19.38 4.12 -16.35
C VAL A 147 -19.15 5.61 -16.16
N PHE A 148 -20.15 6.44 -16.48
CA PHE A 148 -20.12 7.88 -16.23
C PHE A 148 -21.30 8.29 -15.36
N SER A 149 -21.01 8.75 -14.14
CA SER A 149 -22.01 9.17 -13.16
C SER A 149 -22.03 10.70 -13.05
N GLY A 150 -22.85 11.32 -13.88
CA GLY A 150 -22.91 12.78 -14.07
C GLY A 150 -23.54 13.58 -12.94
N THR A 151 -23.62 14.89 -13.15
CA THR A 151 -24.19 15.92 -12.25
C THR A 151 -25.67 15.72 -11.93
N CYS A 152 -26.40 15.07 -12.84
CA CYS A 152 -27.84 14.81 -12.69
C CYS A 152 -28.12 13.43 -12.08
N VAL A 153 -27.08 12.62 -11.85
CA VAL A 153 -27.13 11.48 -10.92
C VAL A 153 -26.95 12.04 -9.50
N HIS A 154 -27.79 11.61 -8.56
CA HIS A 154 -27.75 12.09 -7.18
C HIS A 154 -26.51 11.59 -6.41
N GLY A 155 -26.13 12.29 -5.33
CA GLY A 155 -25.00 11.96 -4.46
C GLY A 155 -23.68 12.64 -4.85
N CYS A 156 -22.78 12.78 -3.88
CA CYS A 156 -21.41 13.26 -4.11
C CYS A 156 -20.53 12.18 -4.78
N VAL A 157 -19.32 12.56 -5.21
CA VAL A 157 -18.36 11.63 -5.80
C VAL A 157 -17.99 10.48 -4.85
N GLU A 158 -17.80 10.74 -3.55
CA GLU A 158 -17.45 9.70 -2.57
C GLU A 158 -18.55 8.64 -2.46
N GLN A 159 -19.82 9.04 -2.46
CA GLN A 159 -20.95 8.11 -2.47
C GLN A 159 -20.94 7.24 -3.73
N LYS A 160 -20.82 7.88 -4.91
CA LYS A 160 -20.84 7.22 -6.22
C LYS A 160 -19.68 6.23 -6.39
N MET A 161 -18.49 6.57 -5.90
CA MET A 161 -17.33 5.67 -5.92
C MET A 161 -17.53 4.45 -5.02
N SER A 162 -18.05 4.60 -3.80
CA SER A 162 -18.33 3.46 -2.93
C SER A 162 -19.46 2.57 -3.47
N ALA A 163 -20.53 3.16 -4.00
CA ALA A 163 -21.63 2.43 -4.63
C ALA A 163 -21.17 1.59 -5.83
N TRP A 164 -20.33 2.17 -6.70
CA TRP A 164 -19.75 1.45 -7.84
C TRP A 164 -18.78 0.35 -7.40
N ALA A 165 -17.90 0.62 -6.44
CA ALA A 165 -16.98 -0.40 -5.93
C ALA A 165 -17.72 -1.60 -5.32
N LEU A 166 -18.84 -1.39 -4.65
CA LEU A 166 -19.68 -2.48 -4.15
C LEU A 166 -20.39 -3.25 -5.30
N ASP A 167 -20.84 -2.57 -6.35
CA ASP A 167 -21.37 -3.20 -7.59
C ASP A 167 -20.29 -3.92 -8.43
N LEU A 168 -19.00 -3.64 -8.21
CA LEU A 168 -17.90 -4.50 -8.68
C LEU A 168 -17.76 -5.72 -7.77
N ALA A 169 -17.82 -5.54 -6.45
CA ALA A 169 -17.70 -6.62 -5.47
C ALA A 169 -18.85 -7.64 -5.52
N SER A 170 -20.01 -7.27 -6.08
CA SER A 170 -21.18 -8.14 -6.25
C SER A 170 -21.05 -9.08 -7.46
N ARG A 171 -19.96 -9.00 -8.23
CA ARG A 171 -19.74 -9.84 -9.43
C ARG A 171 -19.15 -11.19 -9.05
N GLU A 172 -19.53 -12.24 -9.75
CA GLU A 172 -18.96 -13.59 -9.60
C GLU A 172 -17.45 -13.60 -9.85
N THR A 173 -16.97 -12.77 -10.78
CA THR A 173 -15.56 -12.66 -11.18
C THR A 173 -14.70 -11.81 -10.24
N PHE A 174 -15.26 -11.27 -9.15
CA PHE A 174 -14.53 -10.40 -8.22
C PHE A 174 -13.66 -11.18 -7.23
N ASN A 175 -12.41 -10.74 -7.06
CA ASN A 175 -11.50 -11.25 -6.04
C ASN A 175 -10.85 -10.09 -5.28
N GLY A 176 -11.39 -9.77 -4.09
CA GLY A 176 -10.95 -8.62 -3.29
C GLY A 176 -9.51 -8.64 -2.77
N SER A 177 -8.83 -9.79 -2.80
CA SER A 177 -7.39 -9.90 -2.50
C SER A 177 -6.51 -9.51 -3.69
N VAL A 178 -6.94 -9.82 -4.92
CA VAL A 178 -6.15 -9.65 -6.15
C VAL A 178 -6.53 -8.37 -6.90
N ASP A 179 -7.82 -8.13 -7.09
CA ASP A 179 -8.37 -7.05 -7.93
C ASP A 179 -7.93 -5.67 -7.45
N SER A 180 -7.18 -4.96 -8.30
CA SER A 180 -6.64 -3.64 -7.99
C SER A 180 -7.63 -2.51 -8.27
N LEU A 181 -8.01 -1.76 -7.23
CA LEU A 181 -8.92 -0.61 -7.32
C LEU A 181 -8.19 0.71 -7.00
N CYS A 182 -8.23 1.65 -7.95
CA CYS A 182 -7.60 2.96 -7.83
C CYS A 182 -8.61 4.10 -7.92
N PHE A 183 -8.64 4.98 -6.91
CA PHE A 183 -9.43 6.21 -6.90
C PHE A 183 -8.52 7.41 -7.18
N ILE A 184 -8.87 8.25 -8.16
CA ILE A 184 -8.07 9.42 -8.57
C ILE A 184 -8.91 10.68 -8.36
N GLY A 185 -8.48 11.59 -7.48
CA GLY A 185 -9.33 12.76 -7.16
C GLY A 185 -8.93 13.60 -5.96
N ALA A 186 -9.95 14.02 -5.21
CA ALA A 186 -9.82 14.78 -3.97
C ALA A 186 -8.92 14.09 -2.92
N SER A 187 -8.29 14.90 -2.06
CA SER A 187 -7.33 14.44 -1.05
C SER A 187 -7.93 13.62 0.10
N GLU A 188 -9.26 13.49 0.18
CA GLU A 188 -9.97 12.72 1.21
C GLU A 188 -10.52 11.37 0.71
N LEU A 189 -10.32 11.00 -0.57
CA LEU A 189 -10.77 9.70 -1.11
C LEU A 189 -10.13 8.47 -0.43
N TYR A 190 -9.10 8.67 0.40
CA TYR A 190 -8.59 7.62 1.28
C TYR A 190 -9.60 7.19 2.36
N LEU A 191 -10.62 7.99 2.66
CA LEU A 191 -11.73 7.59 3.53
C LEU A 191 -12.54 6.45 2.87
N ASN A 192 -12.77 6.50 1.56
CA ASN A 192 -13.36 5.38 0.81
C ASN A 192 -12.42 4.16 0.77
N VAL A 193 -11.10 4.36 0.60
CA VAL A 193 -10.08 3.28 0.71
C VAL A 193 -10.19 2.57 2.06
N MET A 194 -10.38 3.32 3.15
CA MET A 194 -10.60 2.74 4.47
C MET A 194 -11.97 2.03 4.57
N ALA A 195 -13.04 2.65 4.09
CA ALA A 195 -14.43 2.20 4.20
C ALA A 195 -14.77 0.91 3.44
N LEU A 196 -14.17 0.70 2.26
CA LEU A 196 -14.50 -0.39 1.33
C LEU A 196 -13.86 -1.72 1.75
N SER A 197 -14.41 -2.30 2.82
CA SER A 197 -13.97 -3.54 3.42
C SER A 197 -13.87 -4.77 2.50
N PRO A 198 -14.65 -4.93 1.39
CA PRO A 198 -14.44 -6.03 0.45
C PRO A 198 -13.15 -5.95 -0.37
N PHE A 199 -12.48 -4.79 -0.42
CA PHE A 199 -11.23 -4.60 -1.16
C PHE A 199 -10.03 -4.54 -0.23
N TYR A 200 -8.95 -5.23 -0.63
CA TYR A 200 -7.65 -5.19 0.04
C TYR A 200 -6.58 -4.52 -0.83
N ASN A 201 -6.59 -4.76 -2.14
CA ASN A 201 -5.70 -4.10 -3.11
C ASN A 201 -6.29 -2.75 -3.60
N ILE A 202 -6.46 -1.79 -2.68
CA ILE A 202 -7.16 -0.52 -2.95
C ILE A 202 -6.31 0.72 -2.60
N THR A 203 -6.33 1.73 -3.49
CA THR A 203 -5.43 2.90 -3.47
C THR A 203 -6.15 4.21 -3.79
N SER A 204 -5.82 5.28 -3.06
CA SER A 204 -6.21 6.67 -3.37
C SER A 204 -5.03 7.42 -3.98
N VAL A 205 -5.25 8.11 -5.09
CA VAL A 205 -4.28 8.93 -5.82
C VAL A 205 -4.78 10.37 -5.90
N VAL A 206 -3.93 11.31 -5.50
CA VAL A 206 -4.19 12.76 -5.57
C VAL A 206 -3.17 13.42 -6.50
N GLN A 207 -3.64 14.27 -7.41
CA GLN A 207 -2.76 15.08 -8.26
C GLN A 207 -2.42 16.41 -7.57
N ASN A 208 -1.14 16.63 -7.26
CA ASN A 208 -0.63 17.90 -6.75
C ASN A 208 0.23 18.58 -7.82
N ASN A 209 -0.40 19.47 -8.60
CA ASN A 209 0.18 20.12 -9.78
C ASN A 209 0.62 19.09 -10.85
N ALA A 210 1.92 18.81 -10.99
CA ALA A 210 2.44 17.83 -11.95
C ALA A 210 2.63 16.42 -11.36
N ASP A 211 2.80 16.35 -10.04
CA ASP A 211 3.05 15.12 -9.30
C ASP A 211 1.74 14.39 -9.00
N LEU A 212 1.80 13.07 -9.07
CA LEU A 212 0.79 12.20 -8.46
C LEU A 212 1.33 11.71 -7.12
N ARG A 213 0.48 11.67 -6.10
CA ARG A 213 0.78 11.01 -4.81
C ARG A 213 -0.26 9.94 -4.54
N GLN A 214 0.17 8.81 -3.97
CA GLN A 214 -0.68 7.67 -3.65
C GLN A 214 -0.70 7.36 -2.16
N MET A 215 -1.79 6.76 -1.70
CA MET A 215 -1.90 6.12 -0.40
C MET A 215 -2.74 4.84 -0.56
N ARG A 216 -2.12 3.69 -0.31
CA ARG A 216 -2.72 2.36 -0.40
C ARG A 216 -3.35 2.00 0.94
N LEU A 217 -4.29 1.05 0.96
CA LEU A 217 -4.84 0.50 2.21
C LEU A 217 -3.72 0.02 3.16
N GLN A 218 -2.69 -0.64 2.61
CA GLN A 218 -1.53 -1.10 3.38
C GLN A 218 -0.80 0.05 4.12
N ASP A 219 -0.67 1.22 3.50
CA ASP A 219 0.01 2.38 4.10
C ASP A 219 -0.78 2.95 5.29
N ILE A 220 -2.11 2.76 5.28
CA ILE A 220 -3.05 3.11 6.37
C ILE A 220 -3.04 2.03 7.46
N LEU A 221 -3.03 0.74 7.11
CA LEU A 221 -3.00 -0.35 8.08
C LEU A 221 -1.69 -0.39 8.88
N GLU A 222 -0.54 -0.09 8.25
CA GLU A 222 0.73 0.13 8.96
C GLU A 222 0.64 1.32 9.92
N TRP A 223 0.04 2.43 9.47
CA TRP A 223 -0.15 3.62 10.30
C TRP A 223 -1.08 3.37 11.50
N LEU A 224 -2.03 2.42 11.36
CA LEU A 224 -2.95 1.96 12.43
C LEU A 224 -2.41 0.81 13.30
N GLU A 225 -1.21 0.27 13.01
CA GLU A 225 -0.62 -0.92 13.68
C GLU A 225 -1.43 -2.23 13.46
N LEU A 226 -2.15 -2.31 12.33
CA LEU A 226 -3.03 -3.43 11.98
C LEU A 226 -2.48 -4.33 10.86
N ASP A 227 -1.36 -3.96 10.25
CA ASP A 227 -0.73 -4.74 9.18
C ASP A 227 -0.35 -6.16 9.65
N LYS A 228 0.14 -6.32 10.90
CA LYS A 228 0.50 -7.64 11.46
C LYS A 228 -0.71 -8.58 11.50
N LYS A 229 -1.83 -8.16 12.10
CA LYS A 229 -3.09 -8.93 12.15
C LYS A 229 -3.66 -9.24 10.77
N ALA A 230 -3.51 -8.31 9.82
CA ALA A 230 -3.92 -8.52 8.43
C ALA A 230 -3.05 -9.58 7.71
N LYS A 231 -1.74 -9.61 7.98
CA LYS A 231 -0.80 -10.65 7.49
C LYS A 231 -1.03 -12.01 8.15
N GLU A 232 -1.49 -12.02 9.40
CA GLU A 232 -1.91 -13.21 10.15
C GLU A 232 -3.27 -13.77 9.71
N GLY A 233 -3.91 -13.17 8.69
CA GLY A 233 -5.14 -13.69 8.07
C GLY A 233 -6.44 -13.31 8.78
N GLU A 234 -6.42 -12.37 9.74
CA GLU A 234 -7.62 -11.90 10.45
C GLU A 234 -8.54 -10.98 9.60
N SER A 235 -8.73 -11.26 8.30
CA SER A 235 -9.42 -10.38 7.35
C SER A 235 -10.78 -9.87 7.83
N VAL A 236 -11.62 -10.74 8.39
CA VAL A 236 -12.95 -10.37 8.93
C VAL A 236 -12.83 -9.40 10.11
N ALA A 237 -11.84 -9.56 10.98
CA ALA A 237 -11.61 -8.62 12.08
C ALA A 237 -11.08 -7.28 11.53
N ILE A 238 -10.13 -7.30 10.59
CA ILE A 238 -9.60 -6.10 9.93
C ILE A 238 -10.71 -5.33 9.19
N ALA A 239 -11.64 -6.01 8.53
CA ALA A 239 -12.81 -5.42 7.87
C ALA A 239 -13.72 -4.67 8.87
N LYS A 240 -14.02 -5.29 10.02
CA LYS A 240 -14.77 -4.63 11.11
C LYS A 240 -13.98 -3.46 11.72
N MET A 241 -12.71 -3.66 12.04
CA MET A 241 -11.84 -2.61 12.61
C MET A 241 -11.67 -1.41 11.67
N ARG A 242 -11.56 -1.61 10.35
CA ARG A 242 -11.60 -0.52 9.35
C ARG A 242 -12.90 0.28 9.44
N THR A 243 -14.03 -0.41 9.56
CA THR A 243 -15.37 0.18 9.68
C THR A 243 -15.48 1.01 10.96
N ASP A 244 -15.08 0.45 12.09
CA ASP A 244 -15.19 1.07 13.40
C ASP A 244 -14.26 2.28 13.55
N ILE A 245 -12.99 2.13 13.14
CA ILE A 245 -11.98 3.20 13.26
C ILE A 245 -12.30 4.35 12.29
N LEU A 246 -12.93 4.09 11.14
CA LEU A 246 -13.41 5.16 10.25
C LEU A 246 -14.45 6.04 10.96
N PHE A 247 -15.39 5.47 11.71
CA PHE A 247 -16.36 6.25 12.49
C PHE A 247 -15.66 7.09 13.57
N LEU A 248 -14.69 6.51 14.28
CA LEU A 248 -13.87 7.23 15.26
C LEU A 248 -13.03 8.35 14.61
N PHE A 249 -12.57 8.15 13.36
CA PHE A 249 -11.89 9.19 12.57
C PHE A 249 -12.83 10.35 12.23
N LEU A 250 -14.05 10.05 11.79
CA LEU A 250 -15.07 11.05 11.47
C LEU A 250 -15.45 11.91 12.69
N LEU A 251 -15.55 11.33 13.89
CA LEU A 251 -15.78 12.09 15.13
C LEU A 251 -14.62 13.05 15.47
N ALA A 252 -13.37 12.64 15.21
CA ALA A 252 -12.17 13.40 15.59
C ALA A 252 -11.69 14.42 14.54
N HIS A 253 -11.95 14.18 13.26
CA HIS A 253 -11.46 15.01 12.14
C HIS A 253 -12.57 15.60 11.25
N GLY A 254 -13.79 15.03 11.30
CA GLY A 254 -14.86 15.37 10.36
C GLY A 254 -14.66 14.78 8.97
N ALA A 255 -15.36 15.33 7.98
CA ALA A 255 -15.21 15.02 6.56
C ALA A 255 -15.70 16.18 5.68
N SER A 256 -14.93 16.58 4.66
CA SER A 256 -15.35 17.66 3.77
C SER A 256 -16.46 17.26 2.79
N ALA A 257 -16.55 15.96 2.45
CA ALA A 257 -17.59 15.38 1.60
C ALA A 257 -19.01 15.73 2.06
N THR A 258 -19.28 15.71 3.37
CA THR A 258 -20.60 16.04 3.95
C THR A 258 -20.60 17.36 4.74
N GLU A 259 -19.48 18.09 4.76
CA GLU A 259 -19.22 19.21 5.69
C GLU A 259 -19.52 18.83 7.14
N LEU A 260 -19.09 17.62 7.55
CA LEU A 260 -19.07 17.17 8.94
C LEU A 260 -17.90 17.86 9.66
N ASN A 261 -18.20 18.68 10.67
CA ASN A 261 -17.20 19.25 11.57
C ASN A 261 -16.83 18.22 12.66
N PRO A 262 -15.58 18.17 13.15
CA PRO A 262 -15.17 17.31 14.27
C PRO A 262 -15.77 17.73 15.63
N ILE A 263 -15.82 16.81 16.59
CA ILE A 263 -16.14 17.11 17.99
C ILE A 263 -14.97 17.84 18.65
N SER A 264 -15.27 18.97 19.29
CA SER A 264 -14.24 19.77 19.97
C SER A 264 -13.65 19.03 21.18
N GLY A 265 -12.33 18.88 21.20
CA GLY A 265 -11.56 18.21 22.26
C GLY A 265 -11.38 16.70 22.10
N VAL A 266 -11.78 16.11 20.96
CA VAL A 266 -11.66 14.66 20.73
C VAL A 266 -10.38 14.32 19.97
N GLY A 267 -9.44 13.65 20.64
CA GLY A 267 -8.21 13.14 20.03
C GLY A 267 -8.42 11.76 19.38
N PHE A 268 -8.17 11.65 18.07
CA PHE A 268 -8.25 10.38 17.34
C PHE A 268 -7.41 9.28 17.96
N GLN A 269 -6.19 9.59 18.42
CA GLN A 269 -5.32 8.64 19.11
C GLN A 269 -6.01 8.00 20.31
N GLU A 270 -6.55 8.81 21.25
CA GLU A 270 -7.13 8.25 22.47
C GLU A 270 -8.40 7.46 22.16
N LEU A 271 -9.23 7.88 21.18
CA LEU A 271 -10.36 7.07 20.70
C LEU A 271 -9.92 5.68 20.23
N VAL A 272 -8.90 5.60 19.36
CA VAL A 272 -8.42 4.33 18.82
C VAL A 272 -7.79 3.48 19.91
N GLU A 273 -6.98 4.04 20.80
CA GLU A 273 -6.40 3.30 21.92
C GLU A 273 -7.49 2.71 22.85
N ARG A 274 -8.49 3.51 23.23
CA ARG A 274 -9.63 3.03 24.04
C ARG A 274 -10.46 1.96 23.32
N TYR A 275 -10.66 2.10 22.01
CA TYR A 275 -11.32 1.09 21.18
C TYR A 275 -10.52 -0.22 21.13
N MET A 276 -9.22 -0.15 20.81
CA MET A 276 -8.34 -1.34 20.75
C MET A 276 -8.30 -2.09 22.09
N SER A 277 -8.21 -1.37 23.22
CA SER A 277 -8.29 -2.00 24.54
C SER A 277 -9.66 -2.64 24.81
N SER A 278 -10.74 -2.06 24.31
CA SER A 278 -12.10 -2.58 24.54
C SER A 278 -12.36 -3.88 23.76
N ILE A 279 -11.85 -4.00 22.53
CA ILE A 279 -12.04 -5.21 21.69
C ILE A 279 -11.06 -6.34 22.00
N THR A 280 -9.96 -6.06 22.72
CA THR A 280 -8.94 -7.06 23.10
C THR A 280 -9.05 -7.56 24.54
N ALA A 281 -9.90 -6.94 25.36
CA ALA A 281 -10.17 -7.40 26.72
C ALA A 281 -10.95 -8.72 26.71
N THR A 282 -10.30 -9.82 27.10
CA THR A 282 -10.98 -11.09 27.38
C THR A 282 -11.93 -10.92 28.57
N PRO A 283 -13.15 -11.48 28.54
CA PRO A 283 -14.05 -11.45 29.69
C PRO A 283 -13.42 -12.18 30.87
N THR A 284 -13.29 -11.50 32.00
CA THR A 284 -12.80 -12.08 33.26
C THR A 284 -13.82 -13.10 33.80
N PRO A 285 -13.39 -14.30 34.25
CA PRO A 285 -14.31 -15.33 34.74
C PRO A 285 -14.94 -15.01 36.10
N ASP A 286 -14.45 -14.00 36.83
CA ASP A 286 -14.86 -13.66 38.21
C ASP A 286 -16.19 -12.87 38.28
N ALA A 287 -17.22 -13.37 37.60
CA ALA A 287 -18.61 -12.96 37.78
C ALA A 287 -19.40 -14.14 38.39
N THR A 288 -19.54 -14.15 39.72
CA THR A 288 -20.27 -15.20 40.43
C THR A 288 -21.74 -15.27 39.98
N PRO A 289 -22.26 -16.46 39.62
CA PRO A 289 -23.63 -16.58 39.12
C PRO A 289 -24.66 -16.37 40.24
N SER A 290 -25.51 -15.36 40.09
CA SER A 290 -26.67 -15.13 40.95
C SER A 290 -27.75 -16.19 40.70
N PRO A 291 -28.26 -16.90 41.72
CA PRO A 291 -29.20 -18.01 41.53
C PRO A 291 -30.65 -17.55 41.38
N SER A 292 -31.04 -17.13 40.16
CA SER A 292 -32.43 -17.12 39.72
C SER A 292 -32.51 -17.51 38.24
N GLY A 293 -33.29 -18.55 37.93
CA GLY A 293 -33.24 -19.21 36.63
C GLY A 293 -34.48 -18.99 35.77
N HIS A 294 -34.26 -18.87 34.47
CA HIS A 294 -35.12 -19.49 33.45
C HIS A 294 -34.24 -20.04 32.33
N GLN A 295 -34.60 -21.21 31.80
CA GLN A 295 -33.92 -21.82 30.65
C GLN A 295 -34.36 -21.09 29.37
N ALA A 296 -33.41 -20.46 28.69
CA ALA A 296 -33.55 -19.97 27.32
C ALA A 296 -32.52 -20.69 26.43
N THR A 297 -32.90 -20.98 25.18
CA THR A 297 -32.16 -21.89 24.30
C THR A 297 -30.87 -21.30 23.74
N SER A 298 -29.91 -22.18 23.46
CA SER A 298 -28.54 -21.83 23.06
C SER A 298 -28.43 -21.37 21.60
N SER A 299 -28.36 -20.04 21.38
CA SER A 299 -27.94 -19.46 20.08
C SER A 299 -27.23 -18.10 20.18
N ALA A 300 -26.76 -17.69 21.36
CA ALA A 300 -26.16 -16.37 21.59
C ALA A 300 -24.69 -16.28 21.15
N SER A 301 -24.44 -16.08 19.86
CA SER A 301 -23.09 -15.93 19.31
C SER A 301 -22.63 -14.46 19.21
N ALA A 302 -21.69 -14.08 20.08
CA ALA A 302 -20.76 -12.95 19.88
C ALA A 302 -21.33 -11.53 19.64
N GLU A 303 -22.55 -11.22 20.10
CA GLU A 303 -23.04 -9.83 20.10
C GLU A 303 -22.20 -8.95 21.05
N GLY A 304 -21.71 -7.81 20.54
CA GLY A 304 -21.17 -6.70 21.36
C GLY A 304 -19.65 -6.43 21.30
N SER A 305 -18.86 -7.22 20.58
CA SER A 305 -17.39 -7.05 20.53
C SER A 305 -16.86 -5.94 19.60
N PHE A 306 -17.68 -5.42 18.68
CA PHE A 306 -17.33 -4.36 17.74
C PHE A 306 -18.28 -3.17 17.86
N LEU A 307 -17.86 -2.01 17.33
CA LEU A 307 -18.63 -0.77 17.30
C LEU A 307 -19.75 -0.83 16.27
N PHE A 308 -19.50 -1.47 15.12
CA PHE A 308 -20.50 -1.69 14.07
C PHE A 308 -20.71 -3.17 13.70
N GLU A 309 -21.90 -3.42 13.16
CA GLU A 309 -22.31 -4.70 12.59
C GLU A 309 -23.06 -4.48 11.28
N ASP A 310 -22.71 -5.24 10.24
CA ASP A 310 -23.44 -5.27 8.96
C ASP A 310 -24.76 -6.07 9.15
N VAL A 311 -25.89 -5.38 9.09
CA VAL A 311 -27.24 -5.95 9.27
C VAL A 311 -28.05 -5.94 7.96
N SER A 312 -29.11 -6.73 7.91
CA SER A 312 -30.00 -6.85 6.75
C SER A 312 -30.66 -5.52 6.36
N GLY A 313 -30.96 -5.37 5.06
CA GLY A 313 -31.34 -4.10 4.44
C GLY A 313 -30.16 -3.26 3.95
N ASN A 314 -28.96 -3.87 3.85
CA ASN A 314 -27.68 -3.22 3.56
C ASN A 314 -27.41 -2.02 4.48
N ALA A 315 -27.41 -2.26 5.80
CA ALA A 315 -27.32 -1.22 6.83
C ALA A 315 -26.26 -1.54 7.89
N LEU A 316 -25.82 -0.51 8.63
CA LEU A 316 -24.79 -0.61 9.67
C LEU A 316 -25.38 -0.25 11.05
N ARG A 317 -25.31 -1.21 11.99
CA ARG A 317 -25.83 -1.12 13.36
C ARG A 317 -24.72 -0.69 14.33
N LEU A 318 -24.81 0.54 14.85
CA LEU A 318 -23.93 1.10 15.87
C LEU A 318 -24.28 0.55 17.27
N ASN A 319 -23.27 0.05 17.98
CA ASN A 319 -23.27 -0.32 19.38
C ASN A 319 -23.10 0.94 20.27
N VAL A 320 -24.22 1.50 20.75
CA VAL A 320 -24.22 2.76 21.52
C VAL A 320 -23.55 2.62 22.90
N PRO A 321 -23.75 1.53 23.68
CA PRO A 321 -23.02 1.29 24.93
C PRO A 321 -21.50 1.26 24.77
N LEU A 322 -20.97 0.63 23.70
CA LEU A 322 -19.54 0.60 23.45
C LEU A 322 -19.00 1.99 23.07
N LEU A 323 -19.71 2.73 22.20
CA LEU A 323 -19.34 4.10 21.86
C LEU A 323 -19.33 5.01 23.10
N CYS A 324 -20.37 4.92 23.94
CA CYS A 324 -20.49 5.66 25.19
C CYS A 324 -19.33 5.36 26.13
N ARG A 325 -18.99 4.07 26.34
CA ARG A 325 -17.87 3.64 27.18
C ARG A 325 -16.53 4.17 26.66
N ILE A 326 -16.28 4.10 25.35
CA ILE A 326 -15.06 4.63 24.71
C ILE A 326 -14.94 6.14 24.99
N LEU A 327 -16.01 6.92 24.75
CA LEU A 327 -15.99 8.37 24.92
C LEU A 327 -15.92 8.80 26.40
N GLN A 328 -16.53 8.06 27.32
CA GLN A 328 -16.37 8.28 28.77
C GLN A 328 -14.92 8.02 29.23
N MET A 329 -14.25 7.01 28.69
CA MET A 329 -12.82 6.76 28.95
C MET A 329 -11.91 7.88 28.42
N VAL A 330 -12.22 8.46 27.26
CA VAL A 330 -11.49 9.64 26.73
C VAL A 330 -11.81 10.91 27.52
N ALA A 331 -13.07 11.09 27.95
CA ALA A 331 -13.49 12.21 28.80
C ALA A 331 -12.93 12.15 30.24
N ARG A 332 -12.46 10.96 30.67
CA ARG A 332 -11.90 10.66 32.00
C ARG A 332 -12.85 11.01 33.15
N LYS A 333 -14.15 11.04 32.85
CA LYS A 333 -15.25 11.39 33.76
C LYS A 333 -16.55 10.80 33.21
N GLU A 334 -17.38 10.27 34.09
CA GLU A 334 -18.74 9.90 33.74
C GLU A 334 -19.56 11.16 33.42
N ALA A 335 -20.06 11.23 32.18
CA ALA A 335 -20.96 12.29 31.75
C ALA A 335 -22.38 11.96 32.20
N VAL A 336 -23.02 12.91 32.89
CA VAL A 336 -24.40 12.79 33.38
C VAL A 336 -25.35 12.51 32.20
N PRO A 337 -26.21 11.48 32.25
CA PRO A 337 -27.19 11.20 31.21
C PRO A 337 -28.06 12.41 30.91
N ARG A 338 -27.99 12.95 29.69
CA ARG A 338 -28.82 14.09 29.25
C ARG A 338 -28.99 14.07 27.74
N THR A 339 -30.23 14.04 27.26
CA THR A 339 -30.56 14.26 25.85
C THR A 339 -30.15 15.67 25.42
N ASP A 340 -29.42 15.78 24.30
CA ASP A 340 -28.95 17.05 23.72
C ASP A 340 -29.13 17.04 22.20
N ALA A 341 -29.80 18.07 21.67
CA ALA A 341 -30.20 18.12 20.27
C ALA A 341 -29.01 18.35 19.31
N VAL A 342 -27.98 19.09 19.76
CA VAL A 342 -26.75 19.29 18.98
C VAL A 342 -25.98 17.97 18.86
N SER A 343 -25.97 17.18 19.94
CA SER A 343 -25.36 15.85 19.97
C SER A 343 -26.12 14.81 19.12
N GLU A 344 -27.46 14.76 19.16
CA GLU A 344 -28.23 13.84 18.28
C GLU A 344 -28.05 14.22 16.80
N MET A 345 -28.11 15.51 16.45
CA MET A 345 -27.82 15.99 15.09
C MET A 345 -26.41 15.58 14.64
N HIS A 346 -25.41 15.73 15.50
CA HIS A 346 -24.03 15.37 15.19
C HIS A 346 -23.85 13.85 15.03
N LEU A 347 -24.50 13.05 15.89
CA LEU A 347 -24.49 11.59 15.81
C LEU A 347 -25.13 11.11 14.49
N GLU A 348 -26.32 11.59 14.17
CA GLU A 348 -27.02 11.27 12.91
C GLU A 348 -26.20 11.68 11.68
N HIS A 349 -25.63 12.89 11.68
CA HIS A 349 -24.81 13.35 10.55
C HIS A 349 -23.51 12.54 10.38
N THR A 350 -22.91 12.07 11.49
CA THR A 350 -21.73 11.20 11.45
C THR A 350 -22.11 9.81 10.96
N LEU A 351 -23.23 9.25 11.43
CA LEU A 351 -23.79 7.98 10.97
C LEU A 351 -24.12 8.00 9.47
N GLN A 352 -24.75 9.06 8.97
CA GLN A 352 -25.02 9.24 7.54
C GLN A 352 -23.74 9.35 6.70
N THR A 353 -22.74 10.10 7.19
CA THR A 353 -21.43 10.23 6.52
C THR A 353 -20.70 8.88 6.46
N HIS A 354 -20.75 8.11 7.54
CA HIS A 354 -20.15 6.77 7.63
C HIS A 354 -20.86 5.75 6.74
N ALA A 355 -22.20 5.73 6.77
CA ALA A 355 -23.02 4.89 5.92
C ALA A 355 -22.79 5.18 4.42
N MET A 356 -22.73 6.46 4.02
CA MET A 356 -22.42 6.88 2.66
C MET A 356 -21.07 6.32 2.17
N LEU A 357 -20.02 6.43 2.99
CA LEU A 357 -18.68 5.92 2.66
C LEU A 357 -18.63 4.39 2.63
N CYS A 358 -19.29 3.71 3.57
CA CYS A 358 -19.22 2.26 3.74
C CYS A 358 -20.15 1.46 2.81
N LEU A 359 -21.33 2.00 2.50
CA LEU A 359 -22.44 1.29 1.83
C LEU A 359 -22.73 1.85 0.43
N GLY A 360 -22.19 3.02 0.06
CA GLY A 360 -22.57 3.74 -1.17
C GLY A 360 -24.02 4.28 -1.17
N GLY A 361 -24.79 3.98 -0.12
CA GLY A 361 -26.17 4.41 0.03
C GLY A 361 -26.27 5.92 0.24
N THR A 362 -27.38 6.49 -0.22
CA THR A 362 -27.66 7.92 -0.01
C THR A 362 -28.03 8.16 1.45
N PRO A 363 -27.45 9.19 2.11
CA PRO A 363 -28.03 9.78 3.32
C PRO A 363 -29.53 10.08 3.16
N GLU A 364 -30.26 10.27 4.26
CA GLU A 364 -31.62 10.82 4.19
C GLU A 364 -31.57 12.24 3.56
N TYR A 365 -31.82 12.33 2.25
CA TYR A 365 -31.55 13.52 1.45
C TYR A 365 -32.46 14.71 1.81
N ASP A 366 -33.59 14.45 2.44
CA ASP A 366 -34.52 15.46 2.96
C ASP A 366 -34.34 15.72 4.46
N TYR A 367 -33.31 15.15 5.09
CA TYR A 367 -32.98 15.41 6.50
C TYR A 367 -32.62 16.87 6.72
N LEU A 368 -33.44 17.53 7.55
CA LEU A 368 -33.13 18.79 8.22
C LEU A 368 -33.37 18.62 9.72
N PRO A 369 -32.38 18.89 10.58
CA PRO A 369 -32.56 18.87 12.03
C PRO A 369 -33.43 20.05 12.47
N ILE A 370 -34.36 19.82 13.40
CA ILE A 370 -35.12 20.90 14.02
C ILE A 370 -34.17 21.69 14.93
N MET A 371 -33.68 22.82 14.43
CA MET A 371 -32.85 23.74 15.20
C MET A 371 -33.62 24.32 16.39
N PRO A 372 -33.07 24.30 17.62
CA PRO A 372 -33.55 25.17 18.67
C PRO A 372 -33.37 26.64 18.26
N SER A 373 -34.20 27.52 18.84
CA SER A 373 -34.23 28.97 18.58
C SER A 373 -32.83 29.62 18.51
N PRO A 374 -32.60 30.60 17.61
CA PRO A 374 -31.28 31.00 17.15
C PRO A 374 -30.30 31.32 18.29
N PRO A 375 -29.23 30.51 18.48
CA PRO A 375 -28.32 30.68 19.60
C PRO A 375 -27.40 31.88 19.41
N GLN A 376 -27.23 32.67 20.48
CA GLN A 376 -26.20 33.69 20.57
C GLN A 376 -24.81 33.03 20.56
N ALA A 377 -24.04 33.19 19.48
CA ALA A 377 -22.58 32.97 19.44
C ALA A 377 -22.04 31.68 20.11
N HIS A 378 -22.75 30.55 19.98
CA HIS A 378 -22.34 29.26 20.53
C HIS A 378 -22.10 28.23 19.43
N SER A 379 -21.20 27.27 19.68
CA SER A 379 -20.73 26.34 18.64
C SER A 379 -21.84 25.46 18.09
N SER A 380 -21.81 25.20 16.78
CA SER A 380 -22.66 24.21 16.10
C SER A 380 -22.18 22.76 16.26
N THR A 381 -21.07 22.54 16.99
CA THR A 381 -20.57 21.22 17.38
C THR A 381 -20.73 20.99 18.88
N PRO A 382 -21.08 19.76 19.32
CA PRO A 382 -21.10 19.44 20.75
C PRO A 382 -19.66 19.39 21.30
N THR A 383 -19.50 19.58 22.61
CA THR A 383 -18.28 19.18 23.32
C THR A 383 -18.31 17.68 23.62
N LEU A 384 -17.14 17.06 23.80
CA LEU A 384 -17.01 15.65 24.21
C LEU A 384 -17.91 15.27 25.41
N VAL A 385 -18.00 16.12 26.43
CA VAL A 385 -18.79 15.84 27.64
C VAL A 385 -20.30 15.89 27.36
N GLN A 386 -20.78 16.82 26.52
CA GLN A 386 -22.19 16.85 26.09
C GLN A 386 -22.52 15.60 25.26
N PHE A 387 -21.65 15.26 24.31
CA PHE A 387 -21.86 14.11 23.42
C PHE A 387 -21.86 12.78 24.19
N ALA A 388 -20.94 12.60 25.14
CA ALA A 388 -20.92 11.42 26.02
C ALA A 388 -22.16 11.36 26.95
N GLY A 389 -22.64 12.50 27.47
CA GLY A 389 -23.87 12.56 28.29
C GLY A 389 -25.12 12.24 27.49
N HIS A 390 -25.16 12.64 26.21
CA HIS A 390 -26.21 12.26 25.27
C HIS A 390 -26.21 10.77 24.96
N LEU A 391 -25.07 10.18 24.60
CA LEU A 391 -24.95 8.74 24.38
C LEU A 391 -25.32 7.94 25.63
N SER A 392 -24.95 8.42 26.83
CA SER A 392 -25.33 7.80 28.10
C SER A 392 -26.85 7.79 28.33
N ALA A 393 -27.57 8.84 27.92
CA ALA A 393 -29.04 8.84 27.90
C ALA A 393 -29.62 7.91 26.80
N LEU A 394 -28.96 7.81 25.64
CA LEU A 394 -29.39 6.88 24.58
C LEU A 394 -29.26 5.41 25.00
N CYS A 395 -28.21 5.04 25.75
CA CYS A 395 -28.06 3.68 26.31
C CYS A 395 -29.28 3.23 27.13
N GLY A 396 -29.97 4.15 27.80
CA GLY A 396 -31.19 3.87 28.58
C GLY A 396 -32.49 3.82 27.76
N THR A 397 -32.44 4.02 26.43
CA THR A 397 -33.62 4.04 25.54
C THR A 397 -33.49 3.14 24.32
N SER A 398 -32.30 3.04 23.73
CA SER A 398 -31.95 2.01 22.73
C SER A 398 -30.45 1.75 22.74
N PRO A 399 -30.00 0.49 22.98
CA PRO A 399 -28.58 0.14 22.90
C PRO A 399 -28.01 0.20 21.47
N TYR A 400 -28.86 0.33 20.45
CA TYR A 400 -28.45 0.39 19.05
C TYR A 400 -28.98 1.62 18.31
N ARG A 401 -28.23 2.05 17.30
CA ARG A 401 -28.63 3.05 16.29
C ARG A 401 -28.26 2.55 14.90
N ILE A 402 -28.99 2.98 13.88
CA ILE A 402 -28.70 2.76 12.46
C ILE A 402 -28.81 4.15 11.79
N ALA A 403 -27.96 4.44 10.80
CA ALA A 403 -28.03 5.67 10.03
C ALA A 403 -29.36 5.77 9.25
N ARG A 404 -29.96 6.97 9.15
CA ARG A 404 -31.10 7.16 8.24
C ARG A 404 -30.59 7.20 6.81
N CYS A 405 -30.94 6.18 6.05
CA CYS A 405 -30.61 6.04 4.64
C CYS A 405 -31.89 6.03 3.81
N ALA A 406 -31.83 6.66 2.63
CA ALA A 406 -32.91 6.51 1.65
C ALA A 406 -32.76 5.17 0.92
N VAL A 407 -33.83 4.37 0.86
CA VAL A 407 -33.88 3.14 0.06
C VAL A 407 -33.67 3.50 -1.42
N PRO A 408 -32.77 2.83 -2.16
CA PRO A 408 -32.60 3.05 -3.60
C PRO A 408 -33.91 2.82 -4.36
N ARG A 409 -34.16 3.61 -5.41
CA ARG A 409 -35.34 3.42 -6.28
C ARG A 409 -35.18 2.12 -7.08
N LEU A 410 -35.75 1.03 -6.56
CA LEU A 410 -36.09 -0.14 -7.37
C LEU A 410 -37.08 0.31 -8.46
N ASN A 411 -36.93 -0.24 -9.68
CA ASN A 411 -37.81 0.10 -10.79
C ASN A 411 -39.27 -0.28 -10.47
N ALA A 412 -40.13 0.71 -10.29
CA ALA A 412 -41.54 0.56 -9.94
C ALA A 412 -42.40 0.12 -11.15
N THR A 413 -42.03 -0.98 -11.79
CA THR A 413 -42.80 -1.58 -12.89
C THR A 413 -43.95 -2.41 -12.34
N GLY A 414 -45.04 -1.74 -11.91
CA GLY A 414 -46.36 -2.36 -11.80
C GLY A 414 -47.08 -2.29 -10.45
N SER A 415 -47.55 -1.10 -10.06
CA SER A 415 -48.79 -0.98 -9.28
C SER A 415 -49.50 0.35 -9.54
N THR A 416 -50.60 0.32 -10.29
CA THR A 416 -51.45 1.49 -10.54
C THR A 416 -52.54 1.62 -9.47
N GLU A 417 -52.14 1.91 -8.24
CA GLU A 417 -53.09 2.30 -7.18
C GLU A 417 -52.92 3.78 -6.84
N LYS A 418 -53.99 4.55 -7.09
CA LYS A 418 -54.07 5.95 -6.70
C LYS A 418 -54.31 6.02 -5.19
N ASN A 419 -53.31 6.45 -4.44
CA ASN A 419 -53.49 6.83 -3.04
C ASN A 419 -53.04 8.29 -2.85
N GLU A 420 -53.82 9.07 -2.11
CA GLU A 420 -53.75 10.53 -2.21
C GLU A 420 -52.63 11.16 -1.36
N GLN A 421 -51.50 11.37 -2.03
CA GLN A 421 -50.58 12.50 -1.81
C GLN A 421 -50.14 12.78 -0.36
N ALA A 422 -49.47 11.82 0.27
CA ALA A 422 -48.21 12.18 0.91
C ALA A 422 -47.24 12.66 -0.18
N PRO A 423 -46.51 13.79 -0.01
CA PRO A 423 -45.56 14.25 -1.03
C PRO A 423 -44.44 13.23 -1.20
N GLU A 424 -44.17 12.79 -2.45
CA GLU A 424 -43.09 11.83 -2.71
C GLU A 424 -41.77 12.31 -2.07
N LYS A 425 -41.24 11.52 -1.12
CA LYS A 425 -39.81 11.57 -0.80
C LYS A 425 -39.06 11.19 -2.08
N ARG A 426 -38.55 12.22 -2.76
CA ARG A 426 -37.64 12.10 -3.91
C ARG A 426 -36.37 12.93 -3.67
N PRO A 427 -35.19 12.46 -4.13
CA PRO A 427 -33.95 13.22 -4.03
C PRO A 427 -34.04 14.61 -4.66
N LEU A 428 -33.15 15.50 -4.21
CA LEU A 428 -32.92 16.77 -4.88
C LEU A 428 -32.34 16.53 -6.28
N THR A 429 -32.82 17.29 -7.25
CA THR A 429 -32.25 17.42 -8.60
C THR A 429 -31.11 18.43 -8.60
N ALA A 430 -30.30 18.40 -9.67
CA ALA A 430 -29.18 19.32 -9.83
C ALA A 430 -29.61 20.80 -9.75
N ALA A 431 -30.76 21.15 -10.33
CA ALA A 431 -31.34 22.49 -10.28
C ALA A 431 -31.80 22.88 -8.86
N GLU A 432 -32.56 22.02 -8.17
CA GLU A 432 -33.05 22.29 -6.81
C GLU A 432 -31.88 22.55 -5.84
N TYR A 433 -30.89 21.66 -5.82
CA TYR A 433 -29.71 21.81 -4.96
C TYR A 433 -28.87 23.05 -5.33
N THR A 434 -28.72 23.35 -6.62
CA THR A 434 -27.93 24.50 -7.08
C THR A 434 -28.55 25.83 -6.70
N ILE A 435 -29.89 25.94 -6.70
CA ILE A 435 -30.61 27.14 -6.24
C ILE A 435 -30.59 27.24 -4.71
N LEU A 436 -30.83 26.14 -3.99
CA LEU A 436 -30.91 26.14 -2.52
C LEU A 436 -29.59 26.57 -1.85
N CYS A 437 -28.46 26.25 -2.46
CA CYS A 437 -27.14 26.70 -2.02
C CYS A 437 -26.86 28.20 -2.20
N GLN A 438 -27.68 28.95 -2.95
CA GLN A 438 -27.44 30.39 -3.19
C GLN A 438 -27.96 31.27 -2.05
N SER A 439 -27.23 32.34 -1.77
CA SER A 439 -27.60 33.43 -0.86
C SER A 439 -27.90 34.77 -1.58
N LEU A 440 -27.70 34.85 -2.89
CA LEU A 440 -27.90 36.07 -3.69
C LEU A 440 -29.18 36.01 -4.55
N PRO A 441 -30.16 36.91 -4.36
CA PRO A 441 -31.43 36.92 -5.09
C PRO A 441 -31.29 36.89 -6.62
N ALA A 442 -30.45 37.76 -7.18
CA ALA A 442 -30.26 37.85 -8.63
C ALA A 442 -29.65 36.58 -9.24
N THR A 443 -28.82 35.85 -8.49
CA THR A 443 -28.28 34.55 -8.92
C THR A 443 -29.37 33.49 -8.94
N VAL A 444 -30.25 33.46 -7.93
CA VAL A 444 -31.43 32.58 -7.90
C VAL A 444 -32.36 32.87 -9.09
N GLU A 445 -32.67 34.13 -9.35
CA GLU A 445 -33.57 34.54 -10.45
C GLU A 445 -33.01 34.21 -11.83
N SER A 446 -31.69 34.39 -12.02
CA SER A 446 -30.98 33.98 -13.24
C SER A 446 -31.01 32.46 -13.46
N LEU A 447 -30.79 31.66 -12.39
CA LEU A 447 -30.88 30.19 -12.45
C LEU A 447 -32.31 29.70 -12.75
N ILE A 448 -33.33 30.31 -12.14
CA ILE A 448 -34.74 30.00 -12.44
C ILE A 448 -35.01 30.26 -13.93
N HIS A 449 -34.61 31.41 -14.46
CA HIS A 449 -34.77 31.73 -15.88
C HIS A 449 -34.05 30.72 -16.79
N GLN A 450 -32.84 30.28 -16.42
CA GLN A 450 -32.08 29.25 -17.15
C GLN A 450 -32.78 27.86 -17.18
N TYR A 451 -33.48 27.48 -16.10
CA TYR A 451 -34.12 26.16 -15.99
C TYR A 451 -35.57 26.14 -16.51
N VAL A 452 -36.33 27.20 -16.26
CA VAL A 452 -37.76 27.33 -16.65
C VAL A 452 -37.91 27.84 -18.09
N GLY A 453 -36.97 28.67 -18.57
CA GLY A 453 -37.04 29.33 -19.88
C GLY A 453 -37.87 30.62 -19.89
N VAL A 454 -38.37 31.05 -18.73
CA VAL A 454 -39.11 32.30 -18.52
C VAL A 454 -38.57 32.98 -17.26
N ALA A 455 -38.46 34.31 -17.26
CA ALA A 455 -38.02 35.05 -16.07
C ALA A 455 -39.05 34.92 -14.93
N PRO A 456 -38.61 34.73 -13.66
CA PRO A 456 -39.51 34.71 -12.51
C PRO A 456 -40.16 36.07 -12.25
N LYS A 457 -41.20 36.08 -11.42
CA LYS A 457 -41.74 37.33 -10.85
C LYS A 457 -40.66 38.06 -10.02
N PRO A 458 -40.71 39.40 -9.91
CA PRO A 458 -39.90 40.15 -8.95
C PRO A 458 -40.01 39.62 -7.51
N ASP A 459 -38.98 39.84 -6.70
CA ASP A 459 -38.82 39.38 -5.32
C ASP A 459 -38.86 37.84 -5.10
N VAL A 460 -38.97 37.00 -6.13
CA VAL A 460 -38.91 35.53 -5.99
C VAL A 460 -37.55 35.07 -5.48
N GLY A 461 -36.45 35.61 -6.01
CA GLY A 461 -35.10 35.30 -5.53
C GLY A 461 -34.90 35.74 -4.09
N LYS A 462 -35.44 36.92 -3.73
CA LYS A 462 -35.42 37.44 -2.36
C LYS A 462 -36.17 36.52 -1.41
N THR A 463 -37.41 36.16 -1.72
CA THR A 463 -38.24 35.24 -0.95
C THR A 463 -37.54 33.89 -0.76
N ILE A 464 -36.97 33.32 -1.82
CA ILE A 464 -36.19 32.08 -1.75
C ILE A 464 -34.93 32.23 -0.88
N THR A 465 -34.26 33.39 -0.87
CA THR A 465 -33.05 33.62 -0.04
C THR A 465 -33.31 34.00 1.41
N THR A 466 -34.48 34.54 1.76
CA THR A 466 -34.85 34.90 3.15
C THR A 466 -35.63 33.82 3.89
N ALA A 467 -36.23 32.87 3.18
CA ALA A 467 -36.95 31.74 3.79
C ALA A 467 -36.02 30.77 4.57
N SER A 468 -36.60 29.92 5.44
CA SER A 468 -35.91 28.75 6.00
C SER A 468 -35.61 27.73 4.90
N THR A 469 -34.66 26.80 5.11
CA THR A 469 -34.27 25.83 4.08
C THR A 469 -35.44 24.97 3.59
N ALA A 470 -36.32 24.52 4.51
CA ALA A 470 -37.50 23.74 4.17
C ALA A 470 -38.52 24.53 3.33
N GLU A 471 -38.77 25.80 3.67
CA GLU A 471 -39.72 26.65 2.93
C GLU A 471 -39.13 27.10 1.59
N ALA A 472 -37.84 27.42 1.54
CA ALA A 472 -37.11 27.67 0.30
C ALA A 472 -37.18 26.46 -0.64
N HIS A 473 -37.07 25.23 -0.10
CA HIS A 473 -37.21 23.99 -0.88
C HIS A 473 -38.62 23.81 -1.45
N ARG A 474 -39.66 24.13 -0.68
CA ARG A 474 -41.06 24.15 -1.15
C ARG A 474 -41.26 25.16 -2.30
N ILE A 475 -40.79 26.40 -2.12
CA ILE A 475 -40.92 27.46 -3.13
C ILE A 475 -40.10 27.13 -4.39
N VAL A 476 -38.89 26.60 -4.26
CA VAL A 476 -38.07 26.18 -5.41
C VAL A 476 -38.75 25.05 -6.19
N ARG A 477 -39.38 24.08 -5.52
CA ARG A 477 -40.18 23.04 -6.19
C ARG A 477 -41.38 23.61 -6.95
N GLU A 478 -42.10 24.57 -6.35
CA GLU A 478 -43.22 25.25 -7.00
C GLU A 478 -42.75 26.02 -8.25
N VAL A 479 -41.73 26.87 -8.10
CA VAL A 479 -41.20 27.74 -9.18
C VAL A 479 -40.58 26.93 -10.33
N LEU A 480 -39.92 25.81 -10.06
CA LEU A 480 -39.38 24.95 -11.12
C LEU A 480 -40.46 24.10 -11.82
N SER A 481 -41.66 23.96 -11.25
CA SER A 481 -42.75 23.18 -11.88
C SER A 481 -43.36 23.87 -13.11
N TYR A 482 -43.15 25.17 -13.27
CA TYR A 482 -43.54 25.95 -14.46
C TYR A 482 -42.63 25.72 -15.69
N ALA A 483 -41.58 24.90 -15.59
CA ALA A 483 -40.72 24.55 -16.73
C ALA A 483 -41.47 23.70 -17.77
N ASN A 484 -41.16 23.89 -19.05
CA ASN A 484 -41.84 23.17 -20.14
C ASN A 484 -41.61 21.63 -20.06
N PRO A 485 -42.65 20.81 -19.80
CA PRO A 485 -42.50 19.37 -19.61
C PRO A 485 -42.17 18.61 -20.90
N MET A 486 -42.41 19.20 -22.07
CA MET A 486 -42.05 18.60 -23.37
C MET A 486 -40.57 18.83 -23.73
N LYS A 487 -39.88 19.74 -23.04
CA LYS A 487 -38.45 20.03 -23.24
C LYS A 487 -37.82 20.58 -21.95
N PRO A 488 -37.81 19.79 -20.85
CA PRO A 488 -37.27 20.25 -19.57
C PRO A 488 -35.76 20.47 -19.67
N ASN A 489 -35.23 21.41 -18.89
CA ASN A 489 -33.79 21.52 -18.71
C ASN A 489 -33.27 20.25 -18.00
N LYS A 490 -32.16 19.66 -18.48
CA LYS A 490 -31.59 18.42 -17.94
C LYS A 490 -31.39 18.48 -16.41
N CYS A 491 -31.02 19.64 -15.87
CA CYS A 491 -30.80 19.83 -14.43
C CYS A 491 -32.07 19.62 -13.56
N LEU A 492 -33.26 19.59 -14.15
CA LEU A 492 -34.55 19.29 -13.49
C LEU A 492 -34.84 17.78 -13.39
N CYS A 493 -34.05 16.94 -14.07
CA CYS A 493 -34.29 15.50 -14.16
C CYS A 493 -33.28 14.74 -13.29
N LEU A 494 -33.77 13.81 -12.47
CA LEU A 494 -32.90 12.75 -11.93
C LEU A 494 -32.52 11.83 -13.10
N SER A 495 -31.23 11.58 -13.28
CA SER A 495 -30.69 10.75 -14.35
C SER A 495 -30.00 9.50 -13.78
N PRO A 496 -30.12 8.33 -14.43
CA PRO A 496 -29.21 7.21 -14.17
C PRO A 496 -27.80 7.53 -14.69
N SER A 497 -26.82 6.72 -14.31
CA SER A 497 -25.47 6.80 -14.88
C SER A 497 -25.44 6.21 -16.29
N TYR A 498 -24.53 6.70 -17.14
CA TYR A 498 -24.28 6.14 -18.47
C TYR A 498 -23.30 4.98 -18.37
N CYS A 499 -23.50 3.90 -19.11
CA CYS A 499 -22.56 2.79 -19.21
C CYS A 499 -22.30 2.44 -20.69
N TRP A 500 -21.02 2.27 -21.03
CA TRP A 500 -20.56 1.72 -22.30
C TRP A 500 -19.87 0.38 -22.05
N LEU A 501 -20.32 -0.66 -22.75
CA LEU A 501 -19.76 -2.01 -22.67
C LEU A 501 -19.26 -2.45 -24.04
N GLN A 502 -17.99 -2.80 -24.13
CA GLN A 502 -17.40 -3.34 -25.36
C GLN A 502 -17.56 -4.87 -25.40
N SER A 503 -18.07 -5.39 -26.52
CA SER A 503 -18.07 -6.84 -26.76
C SER A 503 -16.65 -7.30 -27.08
N GLU A 504 -16.10 -8.23 -26.30
CA GLU A 504 -14.79 -8.84 -26.58
C GLU A 504 -14.74 -9.43 -28.00
N LYS A 505 -15.80 -10.15 -28.40
CA LYS A 505 -15.90 -10.89 -29.67
C LYS A 505 -16.02 -9.99 -30.90
N THR A 506 -16.81 -8.91 -30.84
CA THR A 506 -17.08 -8.05 -32.01
C THR A 506 -16.37 -6.70 -31.95
N GLN A 507 -15.78 -6.35 -30.81
CA GLN A 507 -15.17 -5.03 -30.51
C GLN A 507 -16.15 -3.84 -30.64
N LEU A 508 -17.44 -4.09 -30.82
CA LEU A 508 -18.50 -3.07 -30.84
C LEU A 508 -18.89 -2.66 -29.42
N TRP A 509 -19.36 -1.42 -29.29
CA TRP A 509 -19.84 -0.85 -28.03
C TRP A 509 -21.37 -0.91 -27.93
N ARG A 510 -21.88 -1.48 -26.83
CA ARG A 510 -23.25 -1.27 -26.35
C ARG A 510 -23.27 -0.05 -25.43
N PHE A 511 -24.36 0.71 -25.47
CA PHE A 511 -24.67 1.77 -24.52
C PHE A 511 -25.90 1.37 -23.71
N GLU A 512 -25.86 1.60 -22.39
CA GLU A 512 -26.99 1.35 -21.49
C GLU A 512 -27.01 2.36 -20.33
N TYR A 513 -28.13 2.40 -19.61
CA TYR A 513 -28.30 3.20 -18.41
C TYR A 513 -28.19 2.30 -17.17
N VAL A 514 -27.46 2.74 -16.15
CA VAL A 514 -27.23 1.97 -14.91
C VAL A 514 -27.40 2.85 -13.68
N ASP A 515 -28.12 2.35 -12.68
CA ASP A 515 -28.19 2.96 -11.36
C ASP A 515 -27.17 2.29 -10.44
N VAL A 516 -26.09 3.04 -10.18
CA VAL A 516 -24.90 2.59 -9.47
C VAL A 516 -25.22 2.35 -7.99
N GLY A 517 -24.86 1.16 -7.49
CA GLY A 517 -25.14 0.69 -6.12
C GLY A 517 -26.40 -0.16 -6.00
N VAL A 518 -27.22 -0.28 -7.04
CA VAL A 518 -28.48 -1.06 -6.96
C VAL A 518 -28.21 -2.56 -6.89
N ARG A 519 -27.18 -3.08 -7.59
CA ARG A 519 -26.86 -4.52 -7.56
C ARG A 519 -26.35 -4.96 -6.19
N SER A 520 -25.44 -4.17 -5.62
CA SER A 520 -24.85 -4.44 -4.31
C SER A 520 -25.80 -4.19 -3.16
N TYR A 521 -26.76 -3.26 -3.30
CA TYR A 521 -27.88 -3.12 -2.36
C TYR A 521 -28.80 -4.36 -2.38
N GLN A 522 -29.19 -4.83 -3.57
CA GLN A 522 -30.06 -6.01 -3.73
C GLN A 522 -29.42 -7.30 -3.21
N GLY A 523 -28.12 -7.51 -3.44
CA GLY A 523 -27.36 -8.67 -2.99
C GLY A 523 -26.63 -8.49 -1.65
N GLU A 524 -27.04 -7.52 -0.81
CA GLU A 524 -26.42 -7.16 0.49
C GLU A 524 -24.87 -7.23 0.52
N THR A 525 -24.21 -6.88 -0.59
CA THR A 525 -22.89 -7.44 -0.94
C THR A 525 -21.80 -7.14 0.09
N ARG A 526 -21.87 -6.00 0.77
CA ARG A 526 -20.96 -5.68 1.87
C ARG A 526 -21.04 -6.72 2.98
N ARG A 527 -22.25 -7.06 3.43
CA ARG A 527 -22.53 -8.00 4.52
C ARG A 527 -22.05 -9.41 4.18
N GLU A 528 -22.32 -9.86 2.96
CA GLU A 528 -21.87 -11.18 2.47
C GLU A 528 -20.33 -11.25 2.37
N ARG A 529 -19.70 -10.29 1.69
CA ARG A 529 -18.25 -10.29 1.48
C ARG A 529 -17.45 -10.05 2.76
N ASN A 530 -17.95 -9.24 3.70
CA ASN A 530 -17.32 -9.00 5.01
C ASN A 530 -17.27 -10.25 5.89
N ALA A 531 -18.15 -11.23 5.69
CA ALA A 531 -18.17 -12.46 6.48
C ALA A 531 -17.12 -13.51 6.04
N ILE A 532 -16.47 -13.32 4.89
CA ILE A 532 -15.57 -14.31 4.28
C ILE A 532 -14.21 -14.34 5.01
N LYS A 533 -13.94 -15.44 5.71
CA LYS A 533 -12.61 -15.75 6.27
C LYS A 533 -11.65 -16.19 5.16
N GLY A 534 -10.35 -15.92 5.35
CA GLY A 534 -9.29 -16.43 4.48
C GLY A 534 -8.95 -15.53 3.28
N MET A 535 -9.60 -14.38 3.12
CA MET A 535 -9.06 -13.30 2.28
C MET A 535 -7.73 -12.86 2.88
N THR A 536 -6.62 -13.06 2.17
CA THR A 536 -5.32 -12.54 2.58
C THR A 536 -5.12 -11.14 1.98
N LEU A 537 -4.40 -10.29 2.71
CA LEU A 537 -3.84 -9.09 2.10
C LEU A 537 -2.68 -9.52 1.21
N GLU A 538 -2.85 -9.46 -0.11
CA GLU A 538 -1.70 -9.53 -1.03
C GLU A 538 -0.87 -8.27 -0.85
N ILE A 539 0.06 -8.36 0.11
CA ILE A 539 1.14 -7.40 0.22
C ILE A 539 1.86 -7.40 -1.13
N ASN A 540 2.26 -6.25 -1.64
CA ASN A 540 3.35 -6.18 -2.64
C ASN A 540 4.73 -6.36 -1.98
N MET A 541 4.80 -7.31 -1.04
CA MET A 541 5.99 -8.06 -0.67
C MET A 541 5.77 -9.45 -1.25
N SER A 542 6.80 -10.02 -1.88
CA SER A 542 6.78 -11.35 -2.49
C SER A 542 5.97 -12.38 -1.69
N ARG A 543 5.10 -13.15 -2.37
CA ARG A 543 4.55 -14.40 -1.81
C ARG A 543 5.68 -15.33 -1.36
N ASP A 544 6.81 -15.30 -2.08
CA ASP A 544 8.06 -15.95 -1.71
C ASP A 544 8.88 -15.01 -0.79
N GLY A 545 8.52 -14.98 0.49
CA GLY A 545 9.29 -14.28 1.53
C GLY A 545 10.67 -14.93 1.80
N PRO A 546 11.33 -14.62 2.93
CA PRO A 546 12.55 -15.31 3.34
C PRO A 546 12.35 -16.82 3.31
N SER A 547 13.31 -17.56 2.75
CA SER A 547 13.13 -18.99 2.45
C SER A 547 14.32 -19.85 2.83
N HIS A 548 14.02 -21.10 3.15
CA HIS A 548 14.99 -22.12 3.54
C HIS A 548 14.78 -23.37 2.69
N PHE A 549 15.85 -24.11 2.39
CA PHE A 549 15.70 -25.42 1.78
C PHE A 549 15.26 -26.43 2.86
N ALA A 550 14.17 -27.14 2.60
CA ALA A 550 13.60 -28.16 3.44
C ALA A 550 13.95 -29.56 2.87
N PRO A 551 14.86 -30.32 3.51
CA PRO A 551 15.31 -31.62 2.99
C PRO A 551 14.20 -32.69 2.88
N SER A 552 13.11 -32.53 3.62
CA SER A 552 11.94 -33.42 3.65
C SER A 552 11.08 -33.31 2.38
N SER A 553 10.93 -32.12 1.82
CA SER A 553 10.17 -31.86 0.58
C SER A 553 11.08 -31.77 -0.66
N GLY A 554 12.37 -31.49 -0.45
CA GLY A 554 13.32 -31.21 -1.53
C GLY A 554 13.13 -29.84 -2.18
N THR A 555 12.40 -28.93 -1.52
CA THR A 555 12.03 -27.61 -2.06
C THR A 555 12.52 -26.46 -1.17
N TRP A 556 12.39 -25.22 -1.68
CA TRP A 556 12.61 -24.01 -0.89
C TRP A 556 11.27 -23.53 -0.31
N GLU A 557 11.16 -23.55 1.01
CA GLU A 557 9.94 -23.25 1.76
C GLU A 557 10.07 -21.91 2.53
N PRO A 558 8.99 -21.12 2.67
CA PRO A 558 9.02 -19.85 3.36
C PRO A 558 9.25 -20.00 4.87
N ILE A 559 10.07 -19.12 5.43
CA ILE A 559 10.32 -19.00 6.87
C ILE A 559 9.13 -18.25 7.49
N VAL A 560 8.13 -19.01 7.93
CA VAL A 560 6.88 -18.49 8.51
C VAL A 560 7.01 -17.99 9.94
N ASN A 561 8.05 -18.41 10.68
CA ASN A 561 8.27 -18.06 12.08
C ASN A 561 9.72 -17.64 12.33
N PHE A 562 9.91 -16.62 13.18
CA PHE A 562 11.19 -16.21 13.75
C PHE A 562 11.08 -16.20 15.29
N PRO A 563 12.18 -16.44 16.04
CA PRO A 563 13.54 -16.64 15.54
C PRO A 563 13.81 -18.03 14.95
N CYS A 564 14.79 -18.13 14.07
CA CYS A 564 15.23 -19.38 13.43
C CYS A 564 16.76 -19.45 13.31
N GLY A 565 17.32 -20.64 13.05
CA GLY A 565 18.77 -20.85 12.91
C GLY A 565 19.52 -20.97 14.26
N ALA A 566 20.85 -20.94 14.17
CA ALA A 566 21.80 -21.46 15.16
C ALA A 566 21.58 -22.94 15.52
N GLU A 567 21.13 -23.74 14.54
CA GLU A 567 21.00 -25.19 14.65
C GLU A 567 22.38 -25.83 14.87
N GLY A 568 22.57 -26.46 16.04
CA GLY A 568 23.85 -27.04 16.44
C GLY A 568 24.14 -28.40 15.80
N GLU A 569 25.40 -28.64 15.45
CA GLU A 569 25.86 -29.93 14.94
C GLU A 569 25.85 -31.02 16.03
N LYS A 570 24.74 -31.77 16.14
CA LYS A 570 24.71 -33.25 16.26
C LYS A 570 23.32 -33.82 16.56
N GLY A 571 23.10 -35.00 15.97
CA GLY A 571 22.55 -36.14 16.71
C GLY A 571 21.07 -36.42 16.52
N THR A 572 20.77 -37.60 15.99
CA THR A 572 19.45 -38.24 16.11
C THR A 572 19.15 -38.60 17.56
N THR A 573 18.17 -37.93 18.17
CA THR A 573 17.39 -38.47 19.29
C THR A 573 15.91 -38.20 19.07
N THR A 574 15.19 -39.23 18.64
CA THR A 574 13.74 -39.29 18.75
C THR A 574 13.31 -39.14 20.20
N ASN A 575 12.28 -38.35 20.49
CA ASN A 575 11.50 -38.54 21.71
C ASN A 575 10.01 -38.26 21.48
N THR A 576 9.22 -39.32 21.54
CA THR A 576 7.78 -39.34 21.29
C THR A 576 7.03 -39.04 22.58
N ILE A 577 6.06 -38.11 22.54
CA ILE A 577 4.94 -38.11 23.49
C ILE A 577 3.62 -38.10 22.69
N LYS A 578 2.66 -38.93 23.11
CA LYS A 578 1.40 -39.21 22.41
C LYS A 578 0.29 -38.24 22.83
N GLY A 579 -0.72 -38.07 21.96
CA GLY A 579 -1.90 -37.24 22.20
C GLY A 579 -3.14 -37.62 21.38
N THR A 580 -3.51 -38.91 21.40
CA THR A 580 -4.85 -39.48 21.07
C THR A 580 -5.74 -38.84 19.99
N GLU A 581 -5.74 -39.49 18.82
CA GLU A 581 -6.92 -39.99 18.07
C GLU A 581 -8.27 -39.22 18.06
N ALA A 582 -8.76 -38.96 16.84
CA ALA A 582 -10.19 -39.03 16.50
C ALA A 582 -10.40 -39.44 15.01
N THR A 583 -10.60 -40.75 14.79
CA THR A 583 -11.30 -41.39 13.64
C THR A 583 -11.24 -40.74 12.23
N ALA A 584 -10.54 -41.40 11.30
CA ALA A 584 -10.88 -41.33 9.88
C ALA A 584 -12.16 -42.14 9.58
N THR A 585 -12.92 -41.76 8.55
CA THR A 585 -13.96 -42.60 7.95
C THR A 585 -13.62 -42.81 6.47
N ALA A 586 -13.41 -44.05 6.05
CA ALA A 586 -13.07 -44.40 4.67
C ALA A 586 -14.33 -44.82 3.89
N LEU A 587 -14.35 -44.50 2.59
CA LEU A 587 -15.23 -45.13 1.61
C LEU A 587 -14.38 -45.66 0.46
N GLN A 588 -14.49 -46.97 0.19
CA GLN A 588 -13.83 -47.66 -0.91
C GLN A 588 -14.85 -48.02 -2.01
N GLY A 589 -14.37 -48.07 -3.25
CA GLY A 589 -15.08 -48.64 -4.40
C GLY A 589 -15.11 -47.69 -5.60
N LYS A 590 -14.91 -48.14 -6.83
CA LYS A 590 -14.62 -49.51 -7.30
C LYS A 590 -13.88 -49.47 -8.65
N ASP A 591 -13.38 -50.62 -9.10
CA ASP A 591 -12.72 -50.83 -10.38
C ASP A 591 -13.45 -50.23 -11.60
N LEU A 592 -12.66 -49.91 -12.65
CA LEU A 592 -12.87 -50.54 -13.95
C LEU A 592 -11.59 -50.56 -14.81
N THR A 593 -11.33 -51.72 -15.43
CA THR A 593 -10.24 -52.03 -16.37
C THR A 593 -10.30 -51.15 -17.65
N LYS A 594 -9.28 -51.03 -18.53
CA LYS A 594 -8.51 -52.11 -19.20
C LYS A 594 -7.52 -51.54 -20.25
N LYS A 595 -6.36 -52.19 -20.46
CA LYS A 595 -5.54 -52.20 -21.72
C LYS A 595 -4.99 -50.84 -22.25
N ASP A 596 -3.98 -50.77 -23.12
CA ASP A 596 -3.21 -51.83 -23.82
C ASP A 596 -1.69 -51.54 -23.88
N THR A 597 -0.92 -52.57 -24.24
CA THR A 597 0.55 -52.60 -24.44
C THR A 597 1.04 -51.91 -25.73
N GLU A 598 2.29 -51.40 -25.76
CA GLU A 598 3.32 -51.88 -26.74
C GLU A 598 4.75 -51.28 -26.58
N SER A 599 5.75 -52.09 -26.96
CA SER A 599 7.19 -51.83 -27.25
C SER A 599 7.81 -53.21 -27.65
N PRO A 600 9.05 -53.37 -28.16
CA PRO A 600 10.17 -52.45 -28.47
C PRO A 600 10.52 -52.57 -30.00
N PRO A 601 11.77 -52.72 -30.54
CA PRO A 601 13.17 -52.44 -30.14
C PRO A 601 13.87 -51.47 -31.17
N ALA A 602 15.13 -51.49 -31.66
CA ALA A 602 16.31 -52.38 -31.52
C ALA A 602 17.64 -51.69 -31.98
N THR A 603 18.77 -52.07 -31.34
CA THR A 603 20.16 -52.27 -31.90
C THR A 603 20.88 -51.12 -32.69
N GLU A 604 22.21 -51.07 -32.91
CA GLU A 604 23.33 -52.06 -32.91
C GLU A 604 24.67 -51.54 -32.29
N THR A 605 25.56 -52.49 -31.92
CA THR A 605 27.07 -52.53 -31.86
C THR A 605 27.91 -51.25 -31.65
N ALA A 606 28.83 -51.18 -30.66
CA ALA A 606 30.21 -51.76 -30.58
C ALA A 606 31.28 -50.97 -31.42
N THR A 607 32.60 -50.94 -31.12
CA THR A 607 33.52 -51.92 -30.49
C THR A 607 34.58 -51.30 -29.54
N GLU A 608 35.40 -52.16 -28.91
CA GLU A 608 36.44 -51.85 -27.91
C GLU A 608 37.86 -51.64 -28.50
N ASN A 609 38.80 -51.15 -27.67
CA ASN A 609 40.22 -51.57 -27.48
C ASN A 609 41.15 -50.40 -27.06
N GLU A 610 42.39 -50.62 -26.59
CA GLU A 610 42.85 -51.35 -25.40
C GLU A 610 44.26 -50.83 -25.03
N VAL A 611 44.59 -50.88 -23.74
CA VAL A 611 45.84 -50.51 -23.02
C VAL A 611 47.19 -50.74 -23.74
N LYS A 612 48.16 -49.81 -23.56
CA LYS A 612 49.57 -50.17 -23.31
C LYS A 612 50.40 -49.15 -22.52
N LEU A 613 51.53 -49.61 -21.97
CA LEU A 613 52.44 -48.95 -21.01
C LEU A 613 53.91 -49.20 -21.40
N GLU A 614 54.79 -48.21 -21.18
CA GLU A 614 56.28 -48.23 -20.97
C GLU A 614 56.78 -46.76 -21.12
N ALA A 615 57.63 -46.16 -20.26
CA ALA A 615 59.03 -46.44 -19.88
C ALA A 615 60.03 -46.16 -21.04
N THR A 616 61.19 -45.48 -20.91
CA THR A 616 62.01 -45.11 -19.72
C THR A 616 63.03 -43.97 -20.03
N ALA A 617 63.62 -43.35 -18.99
CA ALA A 617 64.97 -42.73 -18.93
C ALA A 617 65.30 -41.43 -19.75
N GLN A 618 66.34 -40.60 -19.46
CA GLN A 618 67.09 -40.21 -18.23
C GLN A 618 68.11 -39.07 -18.59
N LYS A 619 68.76 -38.43 -17.57
CA LYS A 619 69.94 -37.49 -17.63
C LYS A 619 69.63 -36.02 -17.97
N ASP A 620 70.43 -34.99 -17.62
CA ASP A 620 71.47 -34.65 -16.61
C ASP A 620 71.73 -33.12 -16.82
N ALA A 621 72.11 -32.21 -15.90
CA ALA A 621 72.20 -32.05 -14.43
C ALA A 621 72.12 -30.50 -14.18
N SER A 622 72.63 -29.76 -13.17
CA SER A 622 73.38 -29.92 -11.90
C SER A 622 73.34 -28.58 -11.11
N ASP A 623 73.49 -28.57 -9.78
CA ASP A 623 73.59 -27.35 -8.95
C ASP A 623 74.94 -26.57 -9.05
N PRO A 624 75.13 -25.45 -8.31
CA PRO A 624 75.72 -25.60 -6.97
C PRO A 624 75.14 -24.71 -5.84
N VAL A 625 75.42 -25.11 -4.59
CA VAL A 625 74.93 -24.56 -3.32
C VAL A 625 75.87 -23.51 -2.71
N LEU A 626 75.34 -22.54 -1.94
CA LEU A 626 76.08 -21.80 -0.91
C LEU A 626 75.23 -21.51 0.35
N THR A 627 75.83 -21.72 1.54
CA THR A 627 75.30 -21.47 2.91
C THR A 627 76.52 -21.34 3.88
N PRO A 628 76.41 -21.12 5.22
CA PRO A 628 75.30 -20.70 6.07
C PRO A 628 75.67 -19.52 7.03
N HIS A 629 74.79 -19.23 8.01
CA HIS A 629 75.01 -18.76 9.42
C HIS A 629 73.96 -17.68 9.79
N SER A 630 73.02 -17.86 10.73
CA SER A 630 73.02 -18.39 12.11
C SER A 630 73.00 -17.28 13.17
N ALA A 631 71.81 -16.95 13.69
CA ALA A 631 71.62 -16.30 14.98
C ALA A 631 70.46 -16.99 15.74
N ARG A 632 70.60 -17.19 17.06
CA ARG A 632 69.58 -17.81 17.93
C ARG A 632 68.74 -16.75 18.62
N SER A 633 67.47 -17.05 18.87
CA SER A 633 66.78 -16.61 20.09
C SER A 633 65.82 -17.68 20.60
N SER A 634 65.38 -17.54 21.85
CA SER A 634 64.80 -18.57 22.72
C SER A 634 63.39 -19.05 22.37
N LYS A 635 63.06 -20.28 22.80
CA LYS A 635 61.68 -20.75 22.99
C LYS A 635 60.99 -19.88 24.05
N GLU A 636 59.67 -19.71 23.94
CA GLU A 636 58.80 -20.06 25.07
C GLU A 636 57.39 -20.49 24.62
N GLY A 637 56.84 -21.51 25.29
CA GLY A 637 55.66 -22.26 24.83
C GLY A 637 54.34 -21.73 25.36
N GLY A 638 54.02 -20.46 25.09
CA GLY A 638 52.76 -19.83 25.53
C GLY A 638 51.55 -20.27 24.71
N ARG A 639 51.08 -21.52 24.83
CA ARG A 639 49.82 -21.97 24.20
C ARG A 639 48.59 -21.42 24.93
N SER A 640 48.42 -20.10 24.89
CA SER A 640 47.25 -19.40 25.39
C SER A 640 45.98 -20.03 24.80
N SER A 641 45.05 -20.43 25.66
CA SER A 641 43.70 -20.79 25.25
C SER A 641 42.95 -19.52 24.88
N ASN A 642 43.15 -19.04 23.64
CA ASN A 642 42.29 -18.02 23.05
C ASN A 642 40.85 -18.50 23.18
N LYS A 643 40.09 -17.87 24.08
CA LYS A 643 38.64 -18.00 24.15
C LYS A 643 38.13 -17.56 22.78
N ASN A 644 37.43 -18.44 22.05
CA ASN A 644 36.91 -18.12 20.72
C ASN A 644 36.03 -16.86 20.80
N GLN A 645 36.60 -15.72 20.42
CA GLN A 645 35.93 -14.43 20.42
C GLN A 645 34.88 -14.49 19.32
N THR A 646 33.61 -14.28 19.67
CA THR A 646 32.52 -14.36 18.69
C THR A 646 32.67 -13.24 17.67
N THR A 647 33.02 -13.62 16.45
CA THR A 647 33.12 -12.76 15.28
C THR A 647 31.82 -12.77 14.48
N LEU A 648 31.67 -11.78 13.60
CA LEU A 648 30.62 -11.70 12.58
C LEU A 648 31.31 -11.38 11.25
N LYS A 649 31.29 -12.30 10.30
CA LYS A 649 31.87 -12.12 8.97
C LYS A 649 30.80 -11.73 7.96
N LEU A 650 31.01 -10.62 7.27
CA LEU A 650 30.09 -10.06 6.27
C LEU A 650 30.78 -9.97 4.91
N LEU A 651 30.03 -10.23 3.85
CA LEU A 651 30.47 -10.05 2.47
C LEU A 651 29.44 -9.18 1.71
N THR A 652 29.90 -8.17 0.96
CA THR A 652 29.10 -7.50 -0.06
C THR A 652 29.75 -7.63 -1.43
N TRP A 653 28.97 -7.88 -2.48
CA TRP A 653 29.49 -8.04 -3.84
C TRP A 653 28.42 -7.83 -4.92
N ASN A 654 28.63 -6.89 -5.84
CA ASN A 654 27.82 -6.82 -7.07
C ASN A 654 27.96 -8.12 -7.89
N VAL A 655 26.85 -8.67 -8.37
CA VAL A 655 26.82 -9.89 -9.21
C VAL A 655 26.79 -9.56 -10.70
N MET A 656 26.36 -8.35 -11.07
CA MET A 656 26.13 -7.89 -12.45
C MET A 656 25.05 -8.70 -13.20
N PHE A 657 23.91 -8.06 -13.49
CA PHE A 657 22.82 -8.62 -14.31
C PHE A 657 23.24 -8.85 -15.78
N ASP A 658 22.48 -9.60 -16.59
CA ASP A 658 22.81 -9.88 -18.01
C ASP A 658 22.27 -8.86 -19.04
N ARG A 659 21.49 -7.86 -18.59
CA ARG A 659 20.67 -6.95 -19.41
C ARG A 659 21.31 -6.31 -20.65
N TYR A 660 22.60 -5.92 -20.61
CA TYR A 660 23.33 -5.34 -21.74
C TYR A 660 24.46 -6.24 -22.28
N SER A 661 24.48 -7.54 -21.96
CA SER A 661 25.39 -8.49 -22.60
C SER A 661 25.23 -8.43 -24.13
N GLY A 662 26.35 -8.34 -24.85
CA GLY A 662 26.42 -8.18 -26.30
C GLY A 662 25.90 -6.84 -26.85
N LYS A 663 25.64 -5.83 -26.00
CA LYS A 663 25.10 -4.52 -26.38
C LYS A 663 25.95 -3.38 -25.80
N PRO A 664 26.07 -2.22 -26.50
CA PRO A 664 26.78 -1.07 -25.94
C PRO A 664 26.23 -0.67 -24.56
N THR A 665 27.12 -0.28 -23.66
CA THR A 665 26.72 0.14 -22.31
C THR A 665 26.00 1.50 -22.35
N PRO A 666 25.28 1.91 -21.29
CA PRO A 666 24.71 3.25 -21.18
C PRO A 666 25.74 4.40 -21.25
N LEU A 667 27.03 4.10 -21.03
CA LEU A 667 28.16 5.02 -21.19
C LEU A 667 28.73 5.05 -22.63
N GLY A 668 28.19 4.25 -23.55
CA GLY A 668 28.64 4.16 -24.94
C GLY A 668 29.83 3.21 -25.17
N MET A 669 30.30 2.50 -24.14
CA MET A 669 31.35 1.48 -24.28
C MET A 669 30.87 0.33 -25.19
N PRO A 670 31.75 -0.32 -25.98
CA PRO A 670 31.38 -1.42 -26.87
C PRO A 670 30.66 -2.57 -26.16
N GLY A 671 29.75 -3.24 -26.89
CA GLY A 671 29.08 -4.43 -26.36
C GLY A 671 30.01 -5.64 -26.31
N ILE A 672 30.26 -6.14 -25.09
CA ILE A 672 30.95 -7.40 -24.84
C ILE A 672 29.98 -8.45 -24.30
N ASP A 673 30.27 -9.74 -24.52
CA ASP A 673 29.54 -10.81 -23.84
C ASP A 673 29.93 -10.86 -22.36
N TRP A 674 28.96 -10.91 -21.47
CA TRP A 674 29.16 -10.99 -20.03
C TRP A 674 29.27 -12.43 -19.52
N CYS A 675 29.10 -13.43 -20.40
CA CYS A 675 29.47 -14.83 -20.19
C CYS A 675 28.96 -15.42 -18.86
N SER A 676 27.77 -15.01 -18.39
CA SER A 676 27.29 -15.35 -17.04
C SER A 676 27.26 -16.85 -16.69
N PRO A 677 26.98 -17.80 -17.62
CA PRO A 677 27.16 -19.24 -17.39
C PRO A 677 28.60 -19.67 -17.02
N LYS A 678 29.62 -18.86 -17.35
CA LYS A 678 31.03 -19.04 -16.94
C LYS A 678 31.36 -18.27 -15.65
N ARG A 679 30.73 -17.12 -15.40
CA ARG A 679 30.91 -16.32 -14.17
C ARG A 679 30.26 -16.96 -12.94
N TYR A 680 28.99 -17.36 -13.05
CA TYR A 680 28.18 -17.84 -11.92
C TYR A 680 28.83 -19.00 -11.13
N PRO A 681 29.45 -20.04 -11.75
CA PRO A 681 30.11 -21.10 -10.99
C PRO A 681 31.34 -20.64 -10.20
N VAL A 682 32.08 -19.64 -10.70
CA VAL A 682 33.24 -19.07 -9.99
C VAL A 682 32.78 -18.13 -8.89
N LEU A 683 31.81 -17.25 -9.17
CA LEU A 683 31.27 -16.33 -8.18
C LEU A 683 30.63 -17.08 -7.00
N ALA A 684 29.87 -18.15 -7.26
CA ALA A 684 29.33 -19.02 -6.21
C ALA A 684 30.42 -19.79 -5.44
N ARG A 685 31.52 -20.21 -6.10
CA ARG A 685 32.67 -20.85 -5.43
C ARG A 685 33.37 -19.90 -4.47
N VAL A 686 33.62 -18.65 -4.89
CA VAL A 686 34.26 -17.63 -4.05
C VAL A 686 33.37 -17.29 -2.85
N ILE A 687 32.05 -17.13 -3.03
CA ILE A 687 31.12 -16.94 -1.91
C ILE A 687 31.14 -18.14 -0.95
N GLN A 688 31.18 -19.38 -1.46
CA GLN A 688 31.29 -20.59 -0.63
C GLN A 688 32.61 -20.63 0.16
N GLN A 689 33.72 -20.20 -0.44
CA GLN A 689 35.04 -20.16 0.21
C GLN A 689 35.14 -19.09 1.29
N GLU A 690 34.41 -17.97 1.14
CA GLU A 690 34.35 -16.92 2.15
C GLU A 690 33.55 -17.31 3.40
N ASP A 691 32.55 -18.19 3.27
CA ASP A 691 31.73 -18.73 4.38
C ASP A 691 31.23 -17.65 5.37
N ALA A 692 30.81 -16.51 4.82
CA ALA A 692 30.36 -15.37 5.60
C ALA A 692 29.00 -15.63 6.26
N ASP A 693 28.81 -15.11 7.47
CA ASP A 693 27.54 -15.20 8.21
C ASP A 693 26.38 -14.52 7.46
N VAL A 694 26.71 -13.47 6.71
CA VAL A 694 25.78 -12.77 5.82
C VAL A 694 26.49 -12.35 4.54
N VAL A 695 25.86 -12.64 3.40
CA VAL A 695 26.31 -12.20 2.07
C VAL A 695 25.24 -11.29 1.48
N GLY A 696 25.57 -10.05 1.16
CA GLY A 696 24.71 -9.12 0.42
C GLY A 696 25.15 -9.02 -1.04
N MET A 697 24.23 -9.21 -1.97
CA MET A 697 24.53 -9.28 -3.40
C MET A 697 23.65 -8.32 -4.18
N GLN A 698 24.27 -7.53 -5.05
CA GLN A 698 23.62 -6.51 -5.87
C GLN A 698 23.49 -6.97 -7.33
N GLU A 699 22.59 -6.32 -8.09
CA GLU A 699 22.19 -6.69 -9.45
C GLU A 699 21.82 -8.18 -9.66
N VAL A 700 21.29 -8.83 -8.62
CA VAL A 700 20.89 -10.24 -8.69
C VAL A 700 19.61 -10.40 -9.51
N GLU A 701 19.70 -11.17 -10.60
CA GLU A 701 18.56 -11.64 -11.41
C GLU A 701 18.02 -12.99 -10.90
N PRO A 702 16.74 -13.35 -11.19
CA PRO A 702 16.14 -14.62 -10.77
C PRO A 702 16.87 -15.86 -11.28
N VAL A 703 17.55 -15.78 -12.43
CA VAL A 703 18.37 -16.88 -12.98
C VAL A 703 19.61 -17.17 -12.13
N PHE A 704 20.18 -16.16 -11.47
CA PHE A 704 21.27 -16.39 -10.53
C PHE A 704 20.78 -16.95 -9.19
N TRP A 705 19.60 -16.49 -8.71
CA TRP A 705 18.92 -17.13 -7.58
C TRP A 705 18.67 -18.63 -7.88
N GLU A 706 18.19 -18.96 -9.08
CA GLU A 706 17.93 -20.35 -9.50
C GLU A 706 19.20 -21.19 -9.62
N PHE A 707 20.33 -20.57 -10.01
CA PHE A 707 21.63 -21.23 -10.00
C PHE A 707 22.13 -21.50 -8.57
N LEU A 708 22.01 -20.53 -7.65
CA LEU A 708 22.38 -20.69 -6.24
C LEU A 708 21.49 -21.70 -5.51
N SER A 709 20.18 -21.70 -5.77
CA SER A 709 19.20 -22.56 -5.09
C SER A 709 19.39 -24.06 -5.37
N LYS A 710 20.23 -24.38 -6.36
CA LYS A 710 20.65 -25.74 -6.75
C LYS A 710 21.96 -26.19 -6.10
N GLN A 711 22.76 -25.28 -5.53
CA GLN A 711 24.05 -25.64 -4.93
C GLN A 711 23.87 -26.40 -3.59
N PRO A 712 24.63 -27.47 -3.32
CA PRO A 712 24.50 -28.23 -2.07
C PRO A 712 24.74 -27.38 -0.81
N TRP A 713 25.81 -26.58 -0.81
CA TRP A 713 26.17 -25.73 0.33
C TRP A 713 25.14 -24.62 0.62
N MET A 714 24.47 -24.10 -0.41
CA MET A 714 23.36 -23.14 -0.26
C MET A 714 22.18 -23.76 0.46
N ARG A 715 21.77 -24.96 0.00
CA ARG A 715 20.66 -25.72 0.57
C ARG A 715 20.92 -26.11 2.03
N GLU A 716 22.16 -26.47 2.34
CA GLU A 716 22.57 -26.89 3.67
C GLU A 716 22.75 -25.71 4.65
N ASN A 717 23.53 -24.70 4.27
CA ASN A 717 24.08 -23.73 5.23
C ASN A 717 23.40 -22.36 5.21
N TYR A 718 22.58 -22.03 4.21
CA TYR A 718 22.05 -20.67 4.04
C TYR A 718 20.51 -20.59 3.97
N TYR A 719 19.99 -19.42 4.32
CA TYR A 719 18.64 -18.95 3.98
C TYR A 719 18.76 -17.87 2.90
N PHE A 720 17.78 -17.76 2.01
CA PHE A 720 17.62 -16.57 1.15
C PHE A 720 16.70 -15.55 1.82
N SER A 721 16.96 -14.25 1.63
CA SER A 721 16.05 -13.20 2.10
C SER A 721 14.70 -13.15 1.37
N CYS A 722 14.63 -13.66 0.14
CA CYS A 722 13.39 -13.85 -0.62
C CYS A 722 13.52 -14.98 -1.66
N GLY A 723 12.41 -15.46 -2.21
CA GLY A 723 12.39 -16.40 -3.33
C GLY A 723 12.43 -15.75 -4.72
N TYR A 724 12.47 -16.59 -5.76
CA TYR A 724 12.80 -16.18 -7.13
C TYR A 724 11.83 -15.22 -7.80
N THR A 725 10.55 -15.18 -7.42
CA THR A 725 9.58 -14.23 -8.01
C THR A 725 9.62 -12.83 -7.38
N SER A 726 10.41 -12.65 -6.32
CA SER A 726 10.34 -11.48 -5.45
C SER A 726 10.65 -10.15 -6.15
N PRO A 727 9.85 -9.08 -5.90
CA PRO A 727 10.17 -7.72 -6.34
C PRO A 727 11.55 -7.21 -5.87
N SER A 728 12.15 -7.81 -4.84
CA SER A 728 13.52 -7.49 -4.40
C SER A 728 14.60 -7.90 -5.41
N ILE A 729 14.30 -8.86 -6.31
CA ILE A 729 15.23 -9.38 -7.33
C ILE A 729 14.59 -9.56 -8.71
N SER A 730 13.39 -9.00 -8.95
CA SER A 730 12.64 -9.15 -10.20
C SER A 730 12.31 -7.77 -10.79
N PRO A 731 12.85 -7.40 -11.97
CA PRO A 731 13.69 -8.22 -12.85
C PRO A 731 15.12 -8.44 -12.34
N TRP A 732 15.61 -7.57 -11.45
CA TRP A 732 16.88 -7.72 -10.71
C TRP A 732 16.88 -6.78 -9.49
N GLY A 733 17.75 -7.04 -8.52
CA GLY A 733 17.88 -6.17 -7.34
C GLY A 733 18.85 -6.70 -6.30
N VAL A 734 18.45 -6.71 -5.03
CA VAL A 734 19.32 -7.06 -3.89
C VAL A 734 18.85 -8.32 -3.19
N LEU A 735 19.75 -9.31 -3.15
CA LEU A 735 19.56 -10.56 -2.41
C LEU A 735 20.46 -10.57 -1.17
N MET A 736 20.02 -11.22 -0.11
CA MET A 736 20.90 -11.59 1.01
C MET A 736 20.85 -13.10 1.24
N LEU A 737 22.03 -13.66 1.49
CA LEU A 737 22.22 -15.00 2.03
C LEU A 737 22.51 -14.85 3.52
N VAL A 738 21.90 -15.67 4.37
CA VAL A 738 22.11 -15.65 5.83
C VAL A 738 22.47 -17.06 6.31
N HIS A 739 23.61 -17.22 6.97
CA HIS A 739 24.12 -18.53 7.35
C HIS A 739 23.33 -19.13 8.54
N ARG A 740 22.58 -20.21 8.29
CA ARG A 740 21.58 -20.76 9.22
C ARG A 740 22.15 -21.38 10.50
N ARG A 741 23.37 -21.93 10.50
CA ARG A 741 24.00 -22.58 11.67
C ARG A 741 24.78 -21.64 12.61
N ARG A 742 24.96 -20.35 12.26
CA ARG A 742 25.90 -19.44 12.97
C ARG A 742 25.23 -18.62 14.07
N PHE A 743 24.21 -17.83 13.72
CA PHE A 743 23.51 -16.93 14.63
C PHE A 743 21.98 -17.10 14.52
N PRO A 744 21.22 -16.99 15.63
CA PRO A 744 19.77 -16.99 15.57
C PRO A 744 19.27 -15.73 14.85
N VAL A 745 18.60 -15.92 13.72
CA VAL A 745 17.95 -14.86 12.96
C VAL A 745 16.67 -14.45 13.68
N GLN A 746 16.58 -13.21 14.12
CA GLN A 746 15.41 -12.65 14.82
C GLN A 746 14.35 -12.10 13.86
N SER A 747 14.78 -11.66 12.67
CA SER A 747 13.90 -11.28 11.56
C SER A 747 14.71 -11.06 10.28
N ILE A 748 14.03 -11.17 9.13
CA ILE A 748 14.46 -10.59 7.86
C ILE A 748 13.34 -9.65 7.40
N THR A 749 13.67 -8.40 7.13
CA THR A 749 12.73 -7.35 6.69
C THR A 749 13.29 -6.58 5.49
N TYR A 750 12.50 -5.65 4.95
CA TYR A 750 12.87 -4.84 3.79
C TYR A 750 12.57 -3.36 4.03
N LEU A 751 13.48 -2.48 3.60
CA LEU A 751 13.31 -1.03 3.59
C LEU A 751 13.42 -0.53 2.14
N ASN A 752 12.69 0.52 1.76
CA ASN A 752 12.58 0.98 0.37
C ASN A 752 13.56 2.14 0.10
N VAL A 753 14.47 1.97 -0.85
CA VAL A 753 15.47 2.98 -1.23
C VAL A 753 15.13 3.50 -2.64
N PRO A 754 14.40 4.63 -2.79
CA PRO A 754 13.64 4.95 -4.02
C PRO A 754 14.46 4.97 -5.31
N ALA A 755 14.33 3.93 -6.12
CA ALA A 755 14.98 3.81 -7.42
C ALA A 755 14.29 4.69 -8.50
N TRP A 756 14.74 4.57 -9.76
CA TRP A 756 13.97 5.08 -10.88
C TRP A 756 12.66 4.28 -11.04
N THR A 757 11.70 4.85 -11.75
CA THR A 757 10.35 4.28 -11.83
C THR A 757 10.26 2.91 -12.51
N ASN A 758 9.39 2.05 -11.95
CA ASN A 758 9.20 0.63 -12.31
C ASN A 758 10.44 -0.23 -12.01
N HIS A 759 11.38 0.27 -11.22
CA HIS A 759 12.31 -0.54 -10.45
C HIS A 759 11.98 -0.36 -8.96
N VAL A 760 12.13 -1.43 -8.19
CA VAL A 760 11.79 -1.50 -6.77
C VAL A 760 13.06 -1.91 -6.03
N SER A 761 13.92 -0.93 -5.71
CA SER A 761 15.11 -1.19 -4.90
C SER A 761 14.70 -1.32 -3.42
N LEU A 762 14.68 -2.56 -2.96
CA LEU A 762 14.47 -2.91 -1.57
C LEU A 762 15.83 -3.27 -0.96
N MET A 763 16.16 -2.59 0.13
CA MET A 763 17.28 -2.91 1.01
C MET A 763 16.82 -4.00 2.00
N PRO A 764 17.16 -5.29 1.78
CA PRO A 764 16.97 -6.31 2.81
C PRO A 764 17.76 -5.96 4.08
N VAL A 765 17.18 -6.32 5.22
CA VAL A 765 17.76 -6.14 6.55
C VAL A 765 17.55 -7.43 7.34
N VAL A 766 18.63 -8.06 7.79
CA VAL A 766 18.59 -9.17 8.74
C VAL A 766 18.90 -8.66 10.16
N CYS A 767 18.17 -9.18 11.15
CA CYS A 767 18.49 -8.99 12.56
C CYS A 767 19.08 -10.30 13.11
N LEU A 768 20.36 -10.29 13.50
CA LEU A 768 21.06 -11.44 14.08
C LEU A 768 21.21 -11.26 15.59
N GLN A 769 20.97 -12.33 16.36
CA GLN A 769 21.20 -12.34 17.80
C GLN A 769 22.63 -12.77 18.12
N LEU A 770 23.52 -11.82 18.40
CA LEU A 770 24.86 -12.12 18.90
C LEU A 770 24.86 -12.22 20.44
N PRO A 771 25.90 -12.79 21.07
CA PRO A 771 25.95 -12.97 22.53
C PRO A 771 25.84 -11.67 23.35
N HIS A 772 26.10 -10.51 22.73
CA HIS A 772 26.05 -9.19 23.36
C HIS A 772 24.76 -8.40 23.06
N GLY A 773 23.85 -8.94 22.24
CA GLY A 773 22.63 -8.28 21.80
C GLY A 773 22.34 -8.46 20.30
N PRO A 774 21.20 -7.93 19.82
CA PRO A 774 20.86 -7.94 18.41
C PRO A 774 21.75 -6.97 17.61
N VAL A 775 22.10 -7.37 16.40
CA VAL A 775 22.82 -6.59 15.39
C VAL A 775 22.03 -6.62 14.09
N HIS A 776 21.80 -5.46 13.49
CA HIS A 776 21.18 -5.36 12.16
C HIS A 776 22.24 -5.31 11.08
N VAL A 777 22.11 -6.17 10.06
CA VAL A 777 22.91 -6.09 8.83
C VAL A 777 21.96 -5.74 7.68
N ALA A 778 22.24 -4.67 6.95
CA ALA A 778 21.47 -4.22 5.80
C ALA A 778 22.33 -4.25 4.53
N ALA A 779 21.78 -4.73 3.41
CA ALA A 779 22.46 -4.72 2.11
C ALA A 779 21.77 -3.75 1.14
N ALA A 780 22.48 -2.72 0.69
CA ALA A 780 21.99 -1.69 -0.22
C ALA A 780 22.48 -1.89 -1.66
N HIS A 781 21.78 -1.24 -2.61
CA HIS A 781 22.27 -0.93 -3.95
C HIS A 781 21.81 0.48 -4.33
N LEU A 782 22.75 1.39 -4.54
CA LEU A 782 22.50 2.77 -4.96
C LEU A 782 22.74 2.94 -6.46
N LEU A 783 21.93 3.79 -7.10
CA LEU A 783 22.02 4.03 -8.53
C LEU A 783 23.34 4.71 -8.92
N ALA A 784 24.02 4.14 -9.92
CA ALA A 784 25.07 4.81 -10.65
C ALA A 784 24.51 6.06 -11.38
N PRO A 785 24.99 7.27 -11.05
CA PRO A 785 24.43 8.52 -11.57
C PRO A 785 24.95 8.88 -12.97
N TYR A 786 25.29 7.90 -13.81
CA TYR A 786 25.79 8.03 -15.18
C TYR A 786 24.87 8.82 -16.15
N THR A 787 23.68 9.23 -15.71
CA THR A 787 22.85 10.19 -16.44
C THR A 787 22.29 11.24 -15.49
N LYS A 788 22.00 12.43 -16.01
CA LYS A 788 21.29 13.51 -15.29
C LYS A 788 19.93 13.10 -14.70
N SER A 789 19.31 12.05 -15.25
CA SER A 789 18.08 11.48 -14.68
C SER A 789 18.32 10.55 -13.49
N HIS A 790 19.52 9.98 -13.39
CA HIS A 790 19.97 9.16 -12.27
C HIS A 790 20.52 10.04 -11.13
N GLU A 791 21.24 11.13 -11.42
CA GLU A 791 21.67 12.14 -10.43
C GLU A 791 20.52 12.53 -9.48
N THR A 792 19.37 12.93 -10.05
CA THR A 792 18.19 13.38 -9.28
C THR A 792 17.55 12.24 -8.48
N ALA A 793 17.55 11.02 -9.02
CA ALA A 793 17.07 9.84 -8.29
C ALA A 793 18.03 9.47 -7.14
N ARG A 794 19.35 9.56 -7.37
CA ARG A 794 20.39 9.27 -6.40
C ARG A 794 20.32 10.19 -5.19
N THR A 795 20.10 11.50 -5.37
CA THR A 795 19.84 12.43 -4.24
C THR A 795 18.65 11.98 -3.38
N SER A 796 17.61 11.40 -4.00
CA SER A 796 16.44 10.87 -3.29
C SER A 796 16.76 9.57 -2.55
N GLN A 797 17.55 8.68 -3.15
CA GLN A 797 18.06 7.49 -2.48
C GLN A 797 18.98 7.81 -1.30
N ASP A 798 19.93 8.74 -1.47
CA ASP A 798 20.86 9.13 -0.40
C ASP A 798 20.09 9.65 0.81
N SER A 799 19.05 10.47 0.58
CA SER A 799 18.14 10.97 1.62
C SER A 799 17.39 9.84 2.33
N ALA A 800 16.84 8.88 1.58
CA ALA A 800 16.10 7.74 2.12
C ALA A 800 17.00 6.76 2.88
N LEU A 801 18.18 6.44 2.35
CA LEU A 801 19.16 5.57 3.01
C LEU A 801 19.65 6.20 4.31
N ARG A 802 20.00 7.49 4.30
CA ARG A 802 20.34 8.26 5.51
C ARG A 802 19.19 8.23 6.52
N HIS A 803 17.94 8.41 6.08
CA HIS A 803 16.78 8.31 6.95
C HIS A 803 16.68 6.91 7.57
N HIS A 804 16.83 5.84 6.80
CA HIS A 804 16.78 4.47 7.32
C HIS A 804 17.90 4.16 8.31
N MET A 805 19.15 4.51 7.98
CA MET A 805 20.30 4.37 8.86
C MET A 805 20.15 5.16 10.17
N LEU A 806 19.62 6.39 10.11
CA LEU A 806 19.52 7.29 11.27
C LEU A 806 18.25 7.12 12.12
N LYS A 807 17.13 6.72 11.53
CA LYS A 807 15.78 6.78 12.13
C LYS A 807 15.05 5.44 12.19
N THR A 808 15.27 4.54 11.22
CA THR A 808 14.58 3.24 11.17
C THR A 808 15.39 2.13 11.82
N LEU A 809 16.69 2.04 11.53
CA LEU A 809 17.58 1.05 12.12
C LEU A 809 18.08 1.54 13.49
N THR A 810 17.97 0.71 14.52
CA THR A 810 18.30 1.05 15.91
C THR A 810 19.34 0.07 16.49
N GLY A 811 20.03 0.46 17.58
CA GLY A 811 21.10 -0.36 18.14
C GLY A 811 22.34 -0.44 17.23
N ASP A 812 23.04 -1.57 17.30
CA ASP A 812 24.22 -1.86 16.46
C ASP A 812 23.78 -2.21 15.04
N VAL A 813 24.39 -1.54 14.06
CA VAL A 813 24.05 -1.66 12.65
C VAL A 813 25.31 -1.75 11.79
N VAL A 814 25.34 -2.68 10.85
CA VAL A 814 26.19 -2.61 9.66
C VAL A 814 25.31 -2.38 8.44
N THR A 815 25.63 -1.38 7.63
CA THR A 815 25.02 -1.16 6.31
C THR A 815 26.10 -1.35 5.27
N MET A 816 26.00 -2.45 4.52
CA MET A 816 26.91 -2.77 3.43
C MET A 816 26.20 -2.64 2.09
N GLY A 817 26.94 -2.56 1.00
CA GLY A 817 26.35 -2.59 -0.33
C GLY A 817 27.25 -2.04 -1.41
N ASP A 818 26.75 -2.11 -2.65
CA ASP A 818 27.23 -1.28 -3.75
C ASP A 818 26.59 0.12 -3.64
N PHE A 819 27.42 1.12 -3.38
CA PHE A 819 27.04 2.52 -3.31
C PHE A 819 27.24 3.23 -4.66
N ASN A 820 27.80 2.61 -5.70
CA ASN A 820 28.22 3.28 -6.95
C ASN A 820 28.94 4.60 -6.67
N ASP A 821 29.91 4.54 -5.77
CA ASP A 821 30.76 5.64 -5.31
C ASP A 821 32.09 5.64 -6.09
N TRP A 822 32.57 6.84 -6.45
CA TRP A 822 33.83 7.05 -7.17
C TRP A 822 34.56 8.30 -6.64
N PRO A 823 35.84 8.55 -7.00
CA PRO A 823 36.71 9.48 -6.26
C PRO A 823 36.26 10.95 -6.13
N THR A 824 35.29 11.41 -6.93
CA THR A 824 34.73 12.77 -6.83
C THR A 824 33.30 12.84 -6.30
N ASN A 825 32.68 11.70 -5.98
CA ASN A 825 31.35 11.62 -5.36
C ASN A 825 31.23 10.36 -4.49
N GLU A 826 31.37 10.54 -3.18
CA GLU A 826 31.18 9.49 -2.18
C GLU A 826 29.95 9.72 -1.30
N PHE A 827 29.25 8.65 -0.95
CA PHE A 827 28.24 8.63 0.12
C PHE A 827 28.91 8.77 1.49
N LEU A 828 29.16 10.01 1.92
CA LEU A 828 29.74 10.31 3.23
C LEU A 828 28.64 10.43 4.31
N MET A 829 28.74 9.69 5.42
CA MET A 829 27.85 9.85 6.58
C MET A 829 28.29 11.02 7.49
N PRO A 830 27.37 11.82 8.07
CA PRO A 830 27.74 12.90 8.99
C PRO A 830 28.41 12.36 10.25
N ALA A 831 29.39 13.06 10.82
CA ALA A 831 30.14 12.60 12.00
C ALA A 831 29.23 12.35 13.22
N GLU A 832 28.16 13.12 13.35
CA GLU A 832 27.16 13.04 14.42
C GLU A 832 26.31 11.77 14.34
N SER A 833 26.29 11.10 13.18
CA SER A 833 25.51 9.88 12.92
C SER A 833 25.98 8.65 13.69
N GLN A 834 27.24 8.68 14.18
CA GLN A 834 27.97 7.54 14.73
C GLN A 834 28.18 6.36 13.74
N TYR A 835 27.87 6.53 12.45
CA TYR A 835 28.31 5.60 11.39
C TYR A 835 29.73 5.95 10.94
N VAL A 836 30.60 4.95 10.88
CA VAL A 836 31.95 5.04 10.34
C VAL A 836 32.10 4.07 9.16
N ASP A 837 32.81 4.50 8.13
CA ASP A 837 33.25 3.63 7.03
C ASP A 837 34.31 2.65 7.56
N CYS A 838 34.16 1.35 7.28
CA CYS A 838 34.98 0.31 7.92
C CYS A 838 36.36 0.14 7.27
N TRP A 839 36.50 0.35 5.96
CA TRP A 839 37.76 0.03 5.26
C TRP A 839 38.94 0.89 5.74
N PRO A 840 38.82 2.23 5.85
CA PRO A 840 39.92 3.08 6.31
C PRO A 840 40.32 2.87 7.79
N LEU A 841 39.52 2.13 8.57
CA LEU A 841 39.83 1.79 9.96
C LEU A 841 40.83 0.63 10.07
N ILE A 842 40.87 -0.26 9.08
CA ILE A 842 41.89 -1.33 8.99
C ILE A 842 43.05 -0.86 8.10
N TYR A 843 42.76 -0.25 6.96
CA TYR A 843 43.75 0.13 5.94
C TYR A 843 43.73 1.64 5.67
N PRO A 844 44.26 2.49 6.58
CA PRO A 844 44.23 3.96 6.43
C PRO A 844 45.11 4.51 5.29
N HIS A 845 45.81 3.64 4.56
CA HIS A 845 46.68 3.98 3.43
C HIS A 845 46.31 3.22 2.14
N ASP A 846 45.24 2.42 2.17
CA ASP A 846 44.67 1.78 0.98
C ASP A 846 43.30 2.40 0.68
N ALA A 847 43.10 2.86 -0.55
CA ALA A 847 41.81 3.37 -1.00
C ALA A 847 40.73 2.28 -1.09
N GLY A 848 41.11 1.01 -1.16
CA GLY A 848 40.21 -0.15 -1.23
C GLY A 848 39.36 -0.16 -2.50
N LYS A 849 39.95 0.18 -3.65
CA LYS A 849 39.21 0.23 -4.93
C LYS A 849 38.50 -1.12 -5.17
N THR A 850 37.19 -1.07 -5.44
CA THR A 850 36.40 -2.25 -5.85
C THR A 850 36.19 -2.27 -7.37
N MET A 851 36.38 -1.12 -8.03
CA MET A 851 36.51 -1.00 -9.49
C MET A 851 37.85 -0.35 -9.83
N ASP A 852 38.67 -1.04 -10.61
CA ASP A 852 39.96 -0.51 -11.08
C ASP A 852 40.43 -1.13 -12.40
N GLU A 853 41.57 -0.64 -12.87
CA GLU A 853 42.23 -1.02 -14.12
C GLU A 853 42.79 -2.46 -14.16
N THR A 854 42.87 -3.15 -13.02
CA THR A 854 43.32 -4.55 -12.91
C THR A 854 42.19 -5.53 -13.19
N ASN A 855 40.94 -5.16 -12.88
CA ASN A 855 39.76 -5.90 -13.31
C ASN A 855 39.49 -5.60 -14.80
N THR A 856 39.94 -6.49 -15.68
CA THR A 856 39.80 -6.29 -17.13
C THR A 856 38.36 -6.38 -17.63
N PHE A 857 37.41 -6.91 -16.84
CA PHE A 857 35.98 -6.87 -17.14
C PHE A 857 35.38 -5.50 -16.80
N CYS A 858 35.78 -4.90 -15.67
CA CYS A 858 35.46 -3.52 -15.30
C CYS A 858 35.92 -2.54 -16.38
N LYS A 859 37.20 -2.63 -16.77
CA LYS A 859 37.86 -1.74 -17.74
C LYS A 859 37.22 -1.72 -19.14
N LEU A 860 36.45 -2.75 -19.51
CA LEU A 860 35.72 -2.81 -20.79
C LEU A 860 34.30 -2.22 -20.71
N LYS A 861 33.79 -1.92 -19.51
CA LYS A 861 32.39 -1.51 -19.27
C LYS A 861 32.26 -0.12 -18.62
N VAL A 862 33.24 0.25 -17.80
CA VAL A 862 33.26 1.43 -16.93
C VAL A 862 34.44 2.32 -17.31
N GLU A 863 34.21 3.63 -17.40
CA GLU A 863 35.27 4.62 -17.68
C GLU A 863 36.18 4.82 -16.46
N GLU A 864 37.48 5.05 -16.70
CA GLU A 864 38.53 5.17 -15.66
C GLU A 864 38.21 6.23 -14.59
N MET A 865 37.48 7.29 -14.95
CA MET A 865 37.06 8.32 -14.00
C MET A 865 36.08 7.85 -12.91
N PHE A 866 35.45 6.68 -13.09
CA PHE A 866 34.59 6.04 -12.10
C PHE A 866 35.30 4.96 -11.28
N PHE A 867 36.57 4.63 -11.57
CA PHE A 867 37.34 3.65 -10.80
C PHE A 867 37.55 4.14 -9.36
N GLY A 868 37.14 3.33 -8.39
CA GLY A 868 36.98 3.74 -7.00
C GLY A 868 36.45 2.61 -6.14
N ARG A 869 36.00 2.96 -4.93
CA ARG A 869 35.45 2.03 -3.95
C ARG A 869 33.93 2.16 -3.91
N SER A 870 33.27 1.48 -4.85
CA SER A 870 31.81 1.49 -4.93
C SER A 870 31.18 0.62 -3.86
N ASP A 871 31.77 -0.53 -3.53
CA ASP A 871 31.28 -1.40 -2.46
C ASP A 871 31.86 -0.94 -1.11
N LYS A 872 30.98 -0.72 -0.11
CA LYS A 872 31.36 -0.19 1.20
C LYS A 872 30.63 -0.89 2.34
N LEU A 873 31.18 -0.75 3.55
CA LEU A 873 30.53 -1.15 4.81
C LEU A 873 30.57 0.02 5.81
N PHE A 874 29.41 0.46 6.27
CA PHE A 874 29.26 1.47 7.33
C PHE A 874 28.80 0.81 8.63
N LEU A 875 29.59 0.97 9.69
CA LEU A 875 29.30 0.46 11.03
C LEU A 875 28.83 1.61 11.94
N ARG A 876 27.66 1.46 12.57
CA ARG A 876 27.31 2.18 13.79
C ARG A 876 27.23 1.20 14.94
N SER A 877 28.29 1.10 15.72
CA SER A 877 28.30 0.27 16.92
C SER A 877 29.21 0.79 18.02
N ARG A 878 28.77 0.59 19.28
CA ARG A 878 29.63 0.75 20.46
C ARG A 878 30.32 -0.54 20.87
N ARG A 879 29.84 -1.70 20.42
CA ARG A 879 30.27 -3.04 20.87
C ARG A 879 31.04 -3.83 19.82
N LEU A 880 30.82 -3.60 18.53
CA LEU A 880 31.58 -4.19 17.43
C LEU A 880 32.67 -3.25 16.93
N ALA A 881 33.78 -3.81 16.46
CA ALA A 881 34.79 -3.16 15.62
C ALA A 881 35.14 -4.08 14.44
N PRO A 882 35.48 -3.55 13.26
CA PRO A 882 36.11 -4.34 12.21
C PRO A 882 37.52 -4.73 12.66
N VAL A 883 37.97 -5.95 12.35
CA VAL A 883 39.28 -6.50 12.76
C VAL A 883 40.10 -7.10 11.62
N GLU A 884 39.45 -7.45 10.51
CA GLU A 884 40.05 -8.03 9.31
C GLU A 884 39.11 -7.72 8.14
N GLY A 885 39.64 -7.52 6.93
CA GLY A 885 38.85 -7.39 5.72
C GLY A 885 39.72 -7.46 4.47
N HIS A 886 39.14 -7.85 3.34
CA HIS A 886 39.86 -8.05 2.09
C HIS A 886 38.94 -7.98 0.86
N LEU A 887 39.55 -7.79 -0.31
CA LEU A 887 38.86 -7.83 -1.59
C LEU A 887 38.73 -9.28 -2.09
N VAL A 888 37.57 -9.63 -2.66
CA VAL A 888 37.28 -10.98 -3.19
C VAL A 888 36.95 -10.95 -4.67
N GLY A 889 37.21 -12.06 -5.37
CA GLY A 889 37.06 -12.14 -6.83
C GLY A 889 38.17 -11.43 -7.62
N THR A 890 39.34 -11.23 -6.99
CA THR A 890 40.51 -10.48 -7.52
C THR A 890 41.33 -11.23 -8.59
N LYS A 891 40.77 -12.28 -9.19
CA LYS A 891 41.39 -13.05 -10.29
C LYS A 891 40.38 -13.30 -11.42
N SER A 892 40.87 -13.60 -12.62
CA SER A 892 39.98 -13.92 -13.74
C SER A 892 39.27 -15.27 -13.55
N VAL A 893 38.18 -15.47 -14.28
CA VAL A 893 37.45 -16.76 -14.37
C VAL A 893 38.35 -17.89 -14.88
N ASN A 894 39.38 -17.59 -15.67
CA ASN A 894 40.35 -18.59 -16.13
C ASN A 894 41.31 -18.98 -14.99
N ASP A 895 41.84 -18.00 -14.25
CA ASP A 895 42.77 -18.25 -13.13
C ASP A 895 42.11 -19.02 -11.98
N GLU A 896 40.87 -18.66 -11.62
CA GLU A 896 40.09 -19.37 -10.59
C GLU A 896 39.70 -20.80 -10.99
N ASN A 897 39.72 -21.14 -12.28
CA ASN A 897 39.46 -22.49 -12.78
C ASN A 897 40.74 -23.25 -13.19
N GLY A 898 41.90 -22.59 -13.23
CA GLY A 898 43.15 -23.16 -13.75
C GLY A 898 43.09 -23.55 -15.25
N ASN A 899 42.20 -22.93 -16.04
CA ASN A 899 41.96 -23.27 -17.44
C ASN A 899 41.98 -22.03 -18.36
N LYS A 900 41.51 -22.16 -19.61
CA LYS A 900 41.40 -21.05 -20.57
C LYS A 900 40.04 -21.05 -21.29
N ASP A 901 39.01 -21.51 -20.58
CA ASP A 901 37.71 -21.87 -21.16
C ASP A 901 36.73 -20.68 -21.19
N ALA A 902 37.17 -19.51 -20.75
CA ALA A 902 36.45 -18.24 -20.79
C ALA A 902 37.31 -17.14 -21.46
N PRO A 903 36.71 -16.03 -21.93
CA PRO A 903 37.48 -14.90 -22.46
C PRO A 903 38.50 -14.37 -21.45
N GLY A 904 39.70 -14.01 -21.90
CA GLY A 904 40.78 -13.53 -21.02
C GLY A 904 40.52 -12.19 -20.32
N TYR A 905 39.41 -11.50 -20.63
CA TYR A 905 38.95 -10.33 -19.89
C TYR A 905 37.98 -10.66 -18.75
N LEU A 906 37.52 -11.90 -18.62
CA LEU A 906 36.36 -12.21 -17.79
C LEU A 906 36.75 -12.40 -16.32
N PHE A 907 36.23 -11.53 -15.46
CA PHE A 907 36.24 -11.67 -14.00
C PHE A 907 34.86 -12.17 -13.50
N PRO A 908 34.74 -12.68 -12.26
CA PRO A 908 33.45 -13.17 -11.75
C PRO A 908 32.38 -12.06 -11.69
N SER A 909 32.82 -10.82 -11.46
CA SER A 909 32.05 -9.58 -11.50
C SER A 909 32.95 -8.44 -11.99
N ASP A 910 32.37 -7.31 -12.40
CA ASP A 910 33.10 -6.08 -12.69
C ASP A 910 33.49 -5.30 -11.42
N HIS A 911 32.92 -5.66 -10.28
CA HIS A 911 33.39 -5.23 -8.97
C HIS A 911 34.19 -6.35 -8.28
N TYR A 912 35.21 -6.00 -7.52
CA TYR A 912 35.73 -6.84 -6.44
C TYR A 912 34.81 -6.74 -5.23
N GLY A 913 34.40 -7.87 -4.66
CA GLY A 913 33.58 -7.87 -3.44
C GLY A 913 34.40 -7.48 -2.22
N VAL A 914 33.76 -7.06 -1.14
CA VAL A 914 34.42 -6.70 0.13
C VAL A 914 33.98 -7.66 1.23
N SER A 915 34.93 -8.47 1.71
CA SER A 915 34.79 -9.33 2.89
C SER A 915 35.30 -8.58 4.12
N MET A 916 34.62 -8.71 5.27
CA MET A 916 34.91 -7.95 6.48
C MET A 916 34.51 -8.72 7.74
N THR A 917 35.47 -9.00 8.61
CA THR A 917 35.26 -9.65 9.91
C THR A 917 35.15 -8.60 11.01
N PHE A 918 34.08 -8.65 11.79
CA PHE A 918 33.85 -7.82 12.97
C PHE A 918 34.01 -8.65 14.25
N ALA A 919 34.55 -8.06 15.30
CA ALA A 919 34.65 -8.68 16.62
C ALA A 919 34.10 -7.76 17.71
N LEU A 920 33.79 -8.35 18.88
CA LEU A 920 33.50 -7.58 20.09
C LEU A 920 34.72 -6.73 20.51
N LYS A 921 34.49 -5.45 20.82
CA LYS A 921 35.49 -4.60 21.47
C LYS A 921 35.83 -5.15 22.86
N PRO A 922 37.10 -5.00 23.33
CA PRO A 922 37.50 -5.31 24.70
C PRO A 922 36.71 -4.52 25.76
#